data_AF-A0A264Y6H0-F1
#
_entry.id   AF-A0A264Y6H0-F1
#
_cell.length_a   1.000
_cell.length_b   1.000
_cell.length_c   1.000
_cell.angle_alpha   90.00
_cell.angle_beta   90.00
_cell.angle_gamma   90.00
#
_symmetry.space_group_name_H-M   'P 1'
#
loop_
_entity.id
_entity.type
_entity.pdbx_description
1 polymer ?
#
loop_
_entity_poly.entity_id
_entity_poly.type
_entity_poly.pdbx_seq_one_letter_code
_entity_poly.pdbx_strand_id
1 'polypeptide(L)'
;MWFIVKTDVFMEQASIDLLREKYADTITDIYFPLARKTYKNEKGKEKVRFAPVLQGMFFIRAASEKRLMRILSKHGYFMYKGADYDVRTNELMERTFFARAHILCANTKKLSIGEIVSQARIPDEDMERFSYYNDKIADGIKGLTIVDKRYSDLVKENDTIRILSGPMAGWVGVVKQIKNKGKKDRHLLVRFGNNSCLCISNIRQYDMQIEHEAPSESVDAWRAIDQMIGYLQAKEPSENASKTLRRMFSDYQKKLTVYRNRNTSDVEYDKKTSDKQIAHQQEILGNIDSSMRGNFRILAKYFQSDKASLEQGLNAMIPDAKLRPFLTPTSGIEIPQGKDYAVLQHNDITEFIFRCNLREFFRGKKYEADKYAPVFDEDYDYFAHFALFETEEGKLKLICSWGDFYEHYASQGKLDREKFLADLEAKKYPRLLHLLTQSNYQCEKISGIGGFSIQTDVDYTDDIEELGRRTNEYFTANATLFSQLTAAAVEVWQGARLLIWRKLLQRHVLLHKVPIIDLPSVITPDPKLEEAFTKEDGKLDIEKVSAALAEAQEAIEKHLQKEETAYAIFRFLSISLVLSSHFAKDELYNHITDSFNPDQTLTALFSKIKEKLPNTPATTVTHLHKGMQELQSQDSWTYFKFPSFLKQTKKKSKKG
;
A
#
# COMPACT_ATOMS: atom_id res chain seq x y z
N MET A 1 0.31 -31.03 8.38
CA MET A 1 0.09 -29.78 7.60
C MET A 1 -1.38 -29.67 7.29
N TRP A 2 -1.95 -28.49 7.38
CA TRP A 2 -3.39 -28.28 7.17
C TRP A 2 -3.72 -27.94 5.72
N PHE A 3 -4.89 -28.39 5.27
CA PHE A 3 -5.43 -28.14 3.94
C PHE A 3 -6.94 -27.93 4.03
N ILE A 4 -7.49 -27.11 3.12
CA ILE A 4 -8.93 -26.91 2.98
C ILE A 4 -9.46 -27.92 1.97
N VAL A 5 -10.51 -28.65 2.34
CA VAL A 5 -11.25 -29.54 1.45
C VAL A 5 -12.57 -28.89 1.09
N LYS A 6 -12.84 -28.79 -0.21
CA LYS A 6 -14.10 -28.29 -0.76
C LYS A 6 -14.97 -29.45 -1.24
N THR A 7 -16.26 -29.39 -0.90
CA THR A 7 -17.28 -30.37 -1.25
C THR A 7 -18.51 -29.68 -1.83
N ASP A 8 -19.48 -30.48 -2.29
CA ASP A 8 -20.85 -30.00 -2.45
C ASP A 8 -21.41 -29.57 -1.09
N VAL A 9 -22.23 -28.50 -1.08
CA VAL A 9 -22.86 -28.01 0.15
C VAL A 9 -23.79 -29.09 0.71
N PHE A 10 -23.77 -29.31 2.02
CA PHE A 10 -24.48 -30.39 2.73
C PHE A 10 -23.91 -31.80 2.55
N MET A 11 -22.82 -31.97 1.80
CA MET A 11 -22.11 -33.26 1.65
C MET A 11 -20.81 -33.33 2.48
N GLU A 12 -20.61 -32.38 3.41
CA GLU A 12 -19.39 -32.26 4.21
C GLU A 12 -19.20 -33.51 5.09
N GLN A 13 -20.24 -33.93 5.82
CA GLN A 13 -20.15 -35.09 6.72
C GLN A 13 -19.87 -36.39 5.97
N ALA A 14 -20.57 -36.64 4.87
CA ALA A 14 -20.34 -37.83 4.05
C ALA A 14 -18.90 -37.87 3.48
N SER A 15 -18.36 -36.70 3.11
CA SER A 15 -16.98 -36.60 2.65
C SER A 15 -15.99 -36.81 3.79
N ILE A 16 -16.26 -36.27 4.98
CA ILE A 16 -15.45 -36.50 6.19
C ILE A 16 -15.38 -38.00 6.51
N ASP A 17 -16.52 -38.69 6.51
CA ASP A 17 -16.60 -40.11 6.84
C ASP A 17 -15.81 -40.96 5.83
N LEU A 18 -15.97 -40.68 4.52
CA LEU A 18 -15.20 -41.33 3.46
C LEU A 18 -13.69 -41.11 3.63
N LEU A 19 -13.27 -39.86 3.88
CA LEU A 19 -11.85 -39.54 4.02
C LEU A 19 -11.22 -40.19 5.25
N ARG A 20 -11.96 -40.28 6.37
CA ARG A 20 -11.51 -40.97 7.58
C ARG A 20 -11.34 -42.47 7.35
N GLU A 21 -12.31 -43.10 6.69
CA GLU A 21 -12.28 -44.54 6.44
C GLU A 21 -11.16 -44.92 5.46
N LYS A 22 -11.07 -44.24 4.31
CA LYS A 22 -10.17 -44.64 3.21
C LYS A 22 -8.73 -44.20 3.38
N TYR A 23 -8.45 -43.16 4.18
CA TYR A 23 -7.12 -42.54 4.23
C TYR A 23 -6.61 -42.24 5.64
N ALA A 24 -6.96 -43.07 6.63
CA ALA A 24 -6.52 -42.92 8.02
C ALA A 24 -4.98 -42.77 8.18
N ASP A 25 -4.19 -43.44 7.33
CA ASP A 25 -2.72 -43.37 7.36
C ASP A 25 -2.12 -42.08 6.76
N THR A 26 -2.95 -41.29 6.06
CA THR A 26 -2.55 -40.05 5.39
C THR A 26 -3.15 -38.82 6.07
N ILE A 27 -4.42 -38.90 6.48
CA ILE A 27 -5.17 -37.82 7.13
C ILE A 27 -5.15 -38.07 8.64
N THR A 28 -4.35 -37.29 9.36
CA THR A 28 -4.12 -37.44 10.80
C THR A 28 -5.17 -36.72 11.64
N ASP A 29 -5.84 -35.71 11.08
CA ASP A 29 -6.84 -34.92 11.79
C ASP A 29 -7.84 -34.31 10.80
N ILE A 30 -9.05 -34.03 11.27
CA ILE A 30 -10.11 -33.36 10.52
C ILE A 30 -10.79 -32.34 11.43
N TYR A 31 -10.77 -31.08 11.01
CA TYR A 31 -11.46 -30.00 11.70
C TYR A 31 -12.65 -29.51 10.87
N PHE A 32 -13.84 -29.61 11.46
CA PHE A 32 -15.09 -29.17 10.86
C PHE A 32 -15.71 -28.05 11.71
N PRO A 33 -15.61 -26.78 11.28
CA PRO A 33 -16.02 -25.65 12.11
C PRO A 33 -17.54 -25.57 12.21
N LEU A 34 -18.07 -25.76 13.42
CA LEU A 34 -19.48 -25.64 13.76
C LEU A 34 -19.71 -24.41 14.63
N ALA A 35 -20.82 -23.71 14.43
CA ALA A 35 -21.28 -22.65 15.32
C ALA A 35 -22.74 -22.87 15.72
N ARG A 36 -23.07 -22.34 16.89
CA ARG A 36 -24.44 -22.26 17.40
C ARG A 36 -25.22 -21.24 16.56
N LYS A 37 -26.33 -21.64 15.94
CA LYS A 37 -27.24 -20.73 15.23
C LYS A 37 -28.62 -20.76 15.86
N THR A 38 -29.10 -19.57 16.24
CA THR A 38 -30.48 -19.36 16.68
C THR A 38 -31.34 -18.98 15.49
N TYR A 39 -32.48 -19.64 15.33
CA TYR A 39 -33.46 -19.33 14.29
C TYR A 39 -34.88 -19.46 14.86
N LYS A 40 -35.82 -18.69 14.30
CA LYS A 40 -37.24 -18.84 14.61
C LYS A 40 -37.83 -19.92 13.71
N ASN A 41 -38.52 -20.90 14.29
CA ASN A 41 -39.26 -21.87 13.51
C ASN A 41 -40.56 -21.26 12.96
N GLU A 42 -41.31 -22.03 12.17
CA GLU A 42 -42.61 -21.62 11.60
C GLU A 42 -43.65 -21.19 12.64
N LYS A 43 -43.45 -21.59 13.91
CA LYS A 43 -44.30 -21.23 15.06
C LYS A 43 -43.75 -20.04 15.86
N GLY A 44 -42.72 -19.34 15.36
CA GLY A 44 -42.08 -18.19 16.02
C GLY A 44 -41.22 -18.52 17.24
N LYS A 45 -41.10 -19.80 17.64
CA LYS A 45 -40.24 -20.23 18.76
C LYS A 45 -38.78 -20.23 18.34
N GLU A 46 -37.93 -19.65 19.18
CA GLU A 46 -36.48 -19.71 19.00
C GLU A 46 -35.99 -21.14 19.22
N LYS A 47 -35.30 -21.67 18.21
CA LYS A 47 -34.59 -22.95 18.28
C LYS A 47 -33.12 -22.71 18.01
N VAL A 48 -32.31 -23.56 18.62
CA VAL A 48 -30.84 -23.55 18.50
C VAL A 48 -30.42 -24.83 17.78
N ARG A 49 -29.53 -24.70 16.80
CA ARG A 49 -28.85 -25.83 16.17
C ARG A 49 -27.38 -25.53 15.95
N PHE A 50 -26.53 -26.55 15.96
CA PHE A 50 -25.19 -26.43 15.41
C PHE A 50 -25.27 -26.53 13.89
N ALA A 51 -24.57 -25.62 13.22
CA ALA A 51 -24.49 -25.60 11.77
C ALA A 51 -23.07 -25.26 11.34
N PRO A 52 -22.62 -25.72 10.16
CA PRO A 52 -21.32 -25.37 9.62
C PRO A 52 -21.16 -23.85 9.54
N VAL A 53 -20.00 -23.36 9.98
CA VAL A 53 -19.60 -21.96 9.81
C VAL A 53 -19.21 -21.71 8.36
N LEU A 54 -18.47 -22.65 7.78
CA LEU A 54 -18.12 -22.69 6.36
C LEU A 54 -18.95 -23.79 5.68
N GLN A 55 -19.87 -23.40 4.81
CA GLN A 55 -20.65 -24.36 4.02
C GLN A 55 -19.82 -24.90 2.85
N GLY A 56 -19.90 -26.20 2.60
CA GLY A 56 -19.19 -26.94 1.56
C GLY A 56 -17.68 -27.04 1.81
N MET A 57 -17.21 -26.80 3.03
CA MET A 57 -15.78 -26.80 3.34
C MET A 57 -15.48 -27.33 4.74
N PHE A 58 -14.37 -28.05 4.85
CA PHE A 58 -13.77 -28.46 6.12
C PHE A 58 -12.24 -28.53 5.96
N PHE A 59 -11.53 -28.82 7.04
CA PHE A 59 -10.07 -28.86 7.06
C PHE A 59 -9.57 -30.25 7.36
N ILE A 60 -8.46 -30.63 6.73
CA ILE A 60 -7.75 -31.87 7.01
C ILE A 60 -6.31 -31.57 7.38
N ARG A 61 -5.75 -32.36 8.28
CA ARG A 61 -4.31 -32.40 8.54
C ARG A 61 -3.73 -33.64 7.88
N ALA A 62 -2.79 -33.45 6.95
CA ALA A 62 -2.07 -34.54 6.34
C ALA A 62 -0.74 -34.80 7.06
N ALA A 63 -0.35 -36.08 7.13
CA ALA A 63 0.92 -36.54 7.70
C ALA A 63 2.14 -36.06 6.91
N SER A 64 2.08 -36.09 5.57
CA SER A 64 3.13 -35.58 4.68
C SER A 64 2.61 -35.22 3.30
N GLU A 65 3.28 -34.30 2.59
CA GLU A 65 2.92 -33.88 1.23
C GLU A 65 3.00 -35.07 0.26
N LYS A 66 4.03 -35.93 0.42
CA LYS A 66 4.22 -37.12 -0.42
C LYS A 66 3.07 -38.13 -0.29
N ARG A 67 2.54 -38.34 0.91
CA ARG A 67 1.39 -39.23 1.12
C ARG A 67 0.12 -38.61 0.54
N LEU A 68 -0.09 -37.32 0.77
CA LEU A 68 -1.24 -36.59 0.24
C LEU A 68 -1.26 -36.60 -1.30
N MET A 69 -0.14 -36.35 -1.97
CA MET A 69 -0.07 -36.37 -3.44
C MET A 69 -0.46 -37.73 -4.06
N ARG A 70 -0.27 -38.86 -3.35
CA ARG A 70 -0.61 -40.19 -3.87
C ARG A 70 -2.11 -40.47 -3.93
N ILE A 71 -2.88 -39.79 -3.08
CA ILE A 71 -4.33 -39.99 -2.97
C ILE A 71 -5.12 -38.93 -3.73
N LEU A 72 -4.43 -38.06 -4.48
CA LEU A 72 -5.04 -36.97 -5.23
C LEU A 72 -4.89 -37.18 -6.74
N SER A 73 -5.90 -36.78 -7.47
CA SER A 73 -5.85 -36.68 -8.92
C SER A 73 -4.98 -35.50 -9.35
N LYS A 74 -4.65 -35.43 -10.66
CA LYS A 74 -3.95 -34.28 -11.26
C LYS A 74 -4.61 -32.91 -11.04
N HIS A 75 -5.89 -32.88 -10.63
CA HIS A 75 -6.63 -31.66 -10.36
C HIS A 75 -6.98 -31.48 -8.87
N GLY A 76 -6.41 -32.31 -7.99
CA GLY A 76 -6.59 -32.19 -6.54
C GLY A 76 -7.84 -32.86 -5.98
N TYR A 77 -8.52 -33.72 -6.73
CA TYR A 77 -9.65 -34.54 -6.22
C TYR A 77 -9.15 -35.78 -5.49
N PHE A 78 -9.79 -36.16 -4.38
CA PHE A 78 -9.43 -37.40 -3.68
C PHE A 78 -9.83 -38.62 -4.51
N MET A 79 -8.88 -39.55 -4.72
CA MET A 79 -9.05 -40.77 -5.51
C MET A 79 -9.10 -41.98 -4.59
N TYR A 80 -10.15 -42.79 -4.68
CA TYR A 80 -10.26 -44.04 -3.92
C TYR A 80 -10.51 -45.22 -4.86
N LYS A 81 -10.09 -46.40 -4.43
CA LYS A 81 -10.44 -47.65 -5.12
C LYS A 81 -11.77 -48.16 -4.59
N GLY A 82 -12.65 -48.56 -5.51
CA GLY A 82 -13.95 -49.15 -5.22
C GLY A 82 -14.25 -50.29 -6.18
N ALA A 83 -15.24 -51.10 -5.85
CA ALA A 83 -15.72 -52.16 -6.72
C ALA A 83 -16.94 -51.68 -7.52
N ASP A 84 -16.95 -51.95 -8.82
CA ASP A 84 -18.03 -51.61 -9.74
C ASP A 84 -18.18 -52.70 -10.79
N TYR A 85 -19.39 -52.86 -11.30
CA TYR A 85 -19.70 -53.94 -12.25
C TYR A 85 -19.31 -53.52 -13.66
N ASP A 86 -18.61 -54.40 -14.38
CA ASP A 86 -18.36 -54.17 -15.79
C ASP A 86 -19.67 -54.19 -16.58
N VAL A 87 -19.92 -53.17 -17.40
CA VAL A 87 -21.17 -53.00 -18.14
C VAL A 87 -21.35 -54.10 -19.20
N ARG A 88 -20.28 -54.78 -19.62
CA ARG A 88 -20.31 -55.82 -20.65
C ARG A 88 -20.23 -57.24 -20.09
N THR A 89 -19.45 -57.45 -19.03
CA THR A 89 -19.26 -58.81 -18.46
C THR A 89 -20.05 -59.05 -17.17
N ASN A 90 -20.60 -58.01 -16.55
CA ASN A 90 -21.29 -58.04 -15.25
C ASN A 90 -20.43 -58.62 -14.11
N GLU A 91 -19.11 -58.57 -14.27
CA GLU A 91 -18.13 -58.99 -13.26
C GLU A 91 -17.73 -57.80 -12.37
N LEU A 92 -17.49 -58.08 -11.10
CA LEU A 92 -17.05 -57.09 -10.13
C LEU A 92 -15.59 -56.71 -10.39
N MET A 93 -15.33 -55.47 -10.81
CA MET A 93 -13.99 -54.96 -11.08
C MET A 93 -13.60 -53.83 -10.12
N GLU A 94 -12.34 -53.82 -9.71
CA GLU A 94 -11.78 -52.70 -8.94
C GLU A 94 -11.49 -51.52 -9.88
N ARG A 95 -12.11 -50.37 -9.61
CA ARG A 95 -11.93 -49.12 -10.37
C ARG A 95 -11.53 -47.97 -9.45
N THR A 96 -10.86 -46.98 -10.03
CA THR A 96 -10.54 -45.72 -9.33
C THR A 96 -11.69 -44.74 -9.48
N PHE A 97 -12.23 -44.29 -8.36
CA PHE A 97 -13.29 -43.30 -8.27
C PHE A 97 -12.75 -41.98 -7.74
N PHE A 98 -13.42 -40.89 -8.10
CA PHE A 98 -13.14 -39.56 -7.58
C PHE A 98 -14.20 -39.18 -6.55
N ALA A 99 -13.78 -38.85 -5.34
CA ALA A 99 -14.68 -38.30 -4.34
C ALA A 99 -15.19 -36.93 -4.81
N ARG A 100 -16.39 -36.55 -4.35
CA ARG A 100 -16.90 -35.17 -4.49
C ARG A 100 -16.26 -34.23 -3.47
N ALA A 101 -14.96 -34.39 -3.29
CA ALA A 101 -14.11 -33.66 -2.38
C ALA A 101 -12.77 -33.41 -3.08
N HIS A 102 -12.28 -32.17 -3.01
CA HIS A 102 -10.98 -31.79 -3.56
C HIS A 102 -10.32 -30.74 -2.68
N ILE A 103 -8.99 -30.65 -2.76
CA ILE A 103 -8.24 -29.61 -2.08
C ILE A 103 -8.57 -28.25 -2.74
N LEU A 104 -8.83 -27.23 -1.93
CA LEU A 104 -9.07 -25.87 -2.42
C LEU A 104 -7.76 -25.25 -2.92
N CYS A 105 -7.68 -24.97 -4.22
CA CYS A 105 -6.53 -24.32 -4.85
C CYS A 105 -6.98 -23.61 -6.15
N ALA A 106 -6.47 -22.39 -6.38
CA ALA A 106 -6.73 -21.66 -7.61
C ALA A 106 -6.03 -22.32 -8.80
N ASN A 107 -6.64 -22.20 -9.99
CA ASN A 107 -6.02 -22.52 -11.27
C ASN A 107 -5.44 -23.95 -11.41
N THR A 108 -6.03 -24.96 -10.76
CA THR A 108 -5.55 -26.37 -10.77
C THR A 108 -5.36 -27.00 -12.16
N LYS A 109 -5.91 -26.41 -13.23
CA LYS A 109 -5.71 -26.87 -14.61
C LYS A 109 -4.31 -26.57 -15.16
N LYS A 110 -3.62 -25.56 -14.62
CA LYS A 110 -2.30 -25.10 -15.08
C LYS A 110 -1.15 -25.52 -14.16
N LEU A 111 -1.47 -26.21 -13.07
CA LEU A 111 -0.52 -26.54 -12.00
C LEU A 111 -0.27 -28.04 -11.94
N SER A 112 0.96 -28.42 -11.61
CA SER A 112 1.30 -29.77 -11.20
C SER A 112 0.70 -30.11 -9.84
N ILE A 113 0.61 -31.39 -9.51
CA ILE A 113 0.09 -31.83 -8.22
C ILE A 113 0.93 -31.33 -7.03
N GLY A 114 2.24 -31.20 -7.20
CA GLY A 114 3.14 -30.65 -6.20
C GLY A 114 2.88 -29.17 -5.95
N GLU A 115 2.66 -28.38 -7.01
CA GLU A 115 2.29 -26.97 -6.89
C GLU A 115 0.92 -26.79 -6.25
N ILE A 116 -0.07 -27.63 -6.57
CA ILE A 116 -1.40 -27.61 -5.94
C ILE A 116 -1.26 -27.83 -4.43
N VAL A 117 -0.53 -28.86 -4.01
CA VAL A 117 -0.33 -29.16 -2.57
C VAL A 117 0.43 -28.04 -1.88
N SER A 118 1.49 -27.52 -2.49
CA SER A 118 2.27 -26.40 -1.94
C SER A 118 1.42 -25.13 -1.77
N GLN A 119 0.64 -24.77 -2.78
CA GLN A 119 -0.21 -23.56 -2.76
C GLN A 119 -1.41 -23.69 -1.83
N ALA A 120 -1.99 -24.87 -1.67
CA ALA A 120 -3.17 -25.09 -0.83
C ALA A 120 -2.86 -25.25 0.67
N ARG A 121 -1.58 -25.30 1.04
CA ARG A 121 -1.15 -25.51 2.42
C ARG A 121 -1.58 -24.34 3.32
N ILE A 122 -2.03 -24.66 4.52
CA ILE A 122 -2.35 -23.68 5.57
C ILE A 122 -1.28 -23.80 6.67
N PRO A 123 -0.65 -22.69 7.07
CA PRO A 123 0.20 -22.67 8.26
C PRO A 123 -0.57 -23.08 9.52
N ASP A 124 0.10 -23.79 10.43
CA ASP A 124 -0.53 -24.24 11.69
C ASP A 124 -1.00 -23.03 12.53
N GLU A 125 -0.24 -21.93 12.53
CA GLU A 125 -0.61 -20.67 13.21
C GLU A 125 -1.91 -20.05 12.67
N ASP A 126 -2.11 -20.09 11.34
CA ASP A 126 -3.35 -19.57 10.72
C ASP A 126 -4.56 -20.43 11.11
N MET A 127 -4.38 -21.75 11.21
CA MET A 127 -5.42 -22.68 11.66
C MET A 127 -5.76 -22.52 13.13
N GLU A 128 -4.76 -22.34 13.99
CA GLU A 128 -4.96 -22.08 15.41
C GLU A 128 -5.77 -20.80 15.62
N ARG A 129 -5.41 -19.72 14.93
CA ARG A 129 -6.15 -18.45 14.95
C ARG A 129 -7.59 -18.61 14.48
N PHE A 130 -7.81 -19.33 13.38
CA PHE A 130 -9.15 -19.57 12.87
C PHE A 130 -10.00 -20.42 13.83
N SER A 131 -9.40 -21.42 14.46
CA SER A 131 -10.10 -22.26 15.44
C SER A 131 -10.48 -21.46 16.68
N TYR A 132 -9.56 -20.66 17.21
CA TYR A 132 -9.85 -19.73 18.31
C TYR A 132 -10.96 -18.74 17.96
N TYR A 133 -10.90 -18.14 16.76
CA TYR A 133 -11.94 -17.25 16.26
C TYR A 133 -13.30 -17.96 16.14
N ASN A 134 -13.32 -19.16 15.58
CA ASN A 134 -14.54 -19.96 15.45
C ASN A 134 -15.20 -20.20 16.81
N ASP A 135 -14.40 -20.58 17.81
CA ASP A 135 -14.89 -21.00 19.11
C ASP A 135 -15.29 -19.84 20.03
N LYS A 136 -14.66 -18.67 19.86
CA LYS A 136 -14.83 -17.52 20.76
C LYS A 136 -15.59 -16.34 20.16
N ILE A 137 -15.61 -16.20 18.84
CA ILE A 137 -15.93 -14.93 18.16
C ILE A 137 -16.94 -15.09 17.02
N ALA A 138 -17.08 -16.27 16.41
CA ALA A 138 -17.91 -16.45 15.22
C ALA A 138 -19.44 -16.33 15.46
N ASP A 139 -19.89 -16.31 16.71
CA ASP A 139 -21.31 -16.12 17.02
C ASP A 139 -21.79 -14.73 16.56
N GLY A 140 -22.85 -14.70 15.75
CA GLY A 140 -23.37 -13.48 15.13
C GLY A 140 -22.72 -13.04 13.81
N ILE A 141 -21.64 -13.70 13.34
CA ILE A 141 -21.00 -13.36 12.06
C ILE A 141 -21.73 -14.02 10.90
N LYS A 142 -22.12 -13.21 9.91
CA LYS A 142 -22.90 -13.66 8.74
C LYS A 142 -22.01 -13.87 7.53
N GLY A 143 -22.31 -14.91 6.76
CA GLY A 143 -21.76 -15.14 5.42
C GLY A 143 -20.25 -15.36 5.39
N LEU A 144 -19.68 -15.96 6.44
CA LEU A 144 -18.29 -16.39 6.45
C LEU A 144 -18.07 -17.47 5.38
N THR A 145 -17.16 -17.23 4.45
CA THR A 145 -16.75 -18.22 3.45
C THR A 145 -15.26 -18.09 3.20
N ILE A 146 -14.60 -19.16 2.75
CA ILE A 146 -13.25 -19.04 2.21
C ILE A 146 -13.38 -18.92 0.69
N VAL A 147 -12.76 -17.90 0.13
CA VAL A 147 -12.73 -17.70 -1.31
C VAL A 147 -11.33 -17.94 -1.83
N ASP A 148 -11.29 -18.63 -2.96
CA ASP A 148 -10.09 -18.95 -3.70
C ASP A 148 -9.63 -17.74 -4.53
N LYS A 149 -9.27 -16.67 -3.82
CA LYS A 149 -8.68 -15.44 -4.36
C LYS A 149 -7.42 -15.15 -3.60
N ARG A 150 -6.39 -14.69 -4.31
CA ARG A 150 -5.12 -14.29 -3.70
C ARG A 150 -5.28 -12.94 -3.01
N TYR A 151 -5.05 -12.91 -1.70
CA TYR A 151 -5.12 -11.68 -0.91
C TYR A 151 -4.10 -10.64 -1.41
N SER A 152 -2.90 -11.10 -1.78
CA SER A 152 -1.83 -10.27 -2.35
C SER A 152 -2.25 -9.49 -3.59
N ASP A 153 -3.17 -10.02 -4.39
CA ASP A 153 -3.61 -9.38 -5.63
C ASP A 153 -4.73 -8.38 -5.32
N LEU A 154 -5.61 -8.74 -4.37
CA LEU A 154 -6.70 -7.89 -3.93
C LEU A 154 -6.21 -6.60 -3.27
N VAL A 155 -5.15 -6.66 -2.46
CA VAL A 155 -4.61 -5.48 -1.77
C VAL A 155 -3.95 -4.49 -2.73
N LYS A 156 -3.51 -4.92 -3.92
CA LYS A 156 -2.94 -4.02 -4.94
C LYS A 156 -3.99 -3.13 -5.58
N GLU A 157 -5.22 -3.61 -5.65
CA GLU A 157 -6.28 -2.98 -6.46
C GLU A 157 -7.38 -2.33 -5.60
N ASN A 158 -7.37 -2.52 -4.28
CA ASN A 158 -8.51 -2.17 -3.44
C ASN A 158 -8.06 -1.63 -2.09
N ASP A 159 -8.84 -0.68 -1.57
CA ASP A 159 -8.66 -0.14 -0.24
C ASP A 159 -8.65 -1.28 0.80
N THR A 160 -7.73 -1.18 1.76
CA THR A 160 -7.80 -1.96 2.97
C THR A 160 -8.41 -1.14 4.09
N ILE A 161 -9.26 -1.80 4.86
CA ILE A 161 -9.86 -1.23 6.05
C ILE A 161 -9.43 -2.01 7.27
N ARG A 162 -9.58 -1.35 8.41
CA ARG A 162 -9.60 -1.95 9.72
C ARG A 162 -10.99 -1.84 10.33
N ILE A 163 -11.43 -2.91 10.98
CA ILE A 163 -12.65 -2.92 11.80
C ILE A 163 -12.31 -2.40 13.20
N LEU A 164 -13.08 -1.44 13.71
CA LEU A 164 -12.85 -0.80 15.00
C LEU A 164 -13.77 -1.30 16.12
N SER A 165 -14.88 -1.95 15.77
CA SER A 165 -15.92 -2.34 16.72
C SER A 165 -16.42 -3.76 16.48
N GLY A 166 -16.89 -4.42 17.55
CA GLY A 166 -17.51 -5.73 17.47
C GLY A 166 -16.53 -6.89 17.45
N PRO A 167 -16.98 -8.11 17.12
CA PRO A 167 -16.18 -9.34 17.23
C PRO A 167 -14.91 -9.35 16.37
N MET A 168 -14.86 -8.55 15.30
CA MET A 168 -13.72 -8.46 14.39
C MET A 168 -12.85 -7.23 14.64
N ALA A 169 -13.01 -6.54 15.77
CA ALA A 169 -12.18 -5.37 16.08
C ALA A 169 -10.68 -5.69 15.94
N GLY A 170 -9.96 -4.80 15.27
CA GLY A 170 -8.54 -4.96 14.94
C GLY A 170 -8.25 -5.69 13.63
N TRP A 171 -9.22 -6.36 13.01
CA TRP A 171 -9.01 -7.08 11.74
C TRP A 171 -8.81 -6.13 10.58
N VAL A 172 -7.84 -6.44 9.73
CA VAL A 172 -7.48 -5.69 8.52
C VAL A 172 -7.76 -6.53 7.29
N GLY A 173 -8.35 -5.92 6.27
CA GLY A 173 -8.64 -6.62 5.03
C GLY A 173 -9.14 -5.72 3.91
N VAL A 174 -9.26 -6.30 2.73
CA VAL A 174 -9.77 -5.63 1.53
C VAL A 174 -11.29 -5.57 1.58
N VAL A 175 -11.87 -4.41 1.28
CA VAL A 175 -13.32 -4.29 1.10
C VAL A 175 -13.69 -4.48 -0.35
N LYS A 176 -14.60 -5.41 -0.64
CA LYS A 176 -15.24 -5.51 -1.97
C LYS A 176 -16.76 -5.53 -1.84
N GLN A 177 -17.42 -4.89 -2.80
CA GLN A 177 -18.86 -5.04 -2.96
C GLN A 177 -19.16 -6.29 -3.79
N ILE A 178 -19.92 -7.22 -3.22
CA ILE A 178 -20.28 -8.48 -3.88
C ILE A 178 -21.80 -8.53 -4.03
N LYS A 179 -22.28 -8.84 -5.24
CA LYS A 179 -23.71 -9.04 -5.51
C LYS A 179 -24.04 -10.51 -5.28
N ASN A 180 -24.92 -10.79 -4.32
CA ASN A 180 -25.43 -12.14 -4.05
C ASN A 180 -26.96 -12.13 -4.10
N LYS A 181 -27.57 -12.99 -4.92
CA LYS A 181 -29.03 -13.08 -5.13
C LYS A 181 -29.70 -11.71 -5.37
N GLY A 182 -29.09 -10.88 -6.21
CA GLY A 182 -29.61 -9.55 -6.55
C GLY A 182 -29.26 -8.43 -5.58
N LYS A 183 -28.87 -8.74 -4.33
CA LYS A 183 -28.52 -7.73 -3.31
C LYS A 183 -27.01 -7.50 -3.29
N LYS A 184 -26.60 -6.23 -3.32
CA LYS A 184 -25.20 -5.85 -3.15
C LYS A 184 -24.88 -5.73 -1.66
N ASP A 185 -23.86 -6.44 -1.21
CA ASP A 185 -23.33 -6.36 0.15
C ASP A 185 -21.85 -6.03 0.14
N ARG A 186 -21.34 -5.39 1.21
CA ARG A 186 -19.90 -5.17 1.38
C ARG A 186 -19.31 -6.33 2.17
N HIS A 187 -18.27 -6.90 1.59
CA HIS A 187 -17.52 -7.99 2.18
C HIS A 187 -16.13 -7.52 2.58
N LEU A 188 -15.65 -8.01 3.72
CA LEU A 188 -14.25 -7.91 4.14
C LEU A 188 -13.55 -9.20 3.76
N LEU A 189 -12.47 -9.08 2.99
CA LEU A 189 -11.59 -10.19 2.63
C LEU A 189 -10.31 -10.05 3.45
N VAL A 190 -9.99 -11.06 4.27
CA VAL A 190 -8.81 -11.08 5.14
C VAL A 190 -7.88 -12.21 4.71
N ARG A 191 -6.57 -11.99 4.77
CA ARG A 191 -5.56 -13.02 4.47
C ARG A 191 -5.80 -14.25 5.35
N PHE A 192 -5.86 -15.42 4.71
CA PHE A 192 -5.97 -16.70 5.39
C PHE A 192 -5.17 -17.78 4.66
N GLY A 193 -4.40 -18.56 5.41
CA GLY A 193 -3.57 -19.63 4.85
C GLY A 193 -2.46 -19.12 3.94
N ASN A 194 -2.10 -19.91 2.93
CA ASN A 194 -1.13 -19.51 1.91
C ASN A 194 -1.78 -18.58 0.87
N ASN A 195 -2.10 -17.36 1.33
CA ASN A 195 -2.59 -16.24 0.53
C ASN A 195 -4.05 -16.34 0.03
N SER A 196 -4.85 -17.29 0.52
CA SER A 196 -6.31 -17.30 0.31
C SER A 196 -7.01 -16.19 1.10
N CYS A 197 -8.32 -16.03 0.91
CA CYS A 197 -9.10 -15.00 1.60
C CYS A 197 -10.26 -15.60 2.42
N LEU A 198 -10.33 -15.21 3.69
CA LEU A 198 -11.55 -15.33 4.48
C LEU A 198 -12.48 -14.17 4.12
N CYS A 199 -13.65 -14.47 3.59
CA CYS A 199 -14.65 -13.51 3.10
C CYS A 199 -15.80 -13.40 4.10
N ILE A 200 -16.08 -12.19 4.56
CA ILE A 200 -17.05 -11.91 5.63
C ILE A 200 -18.07 -10.90 5.13
N SER A 201 -19.35 -11.22 5.25
CA SER A 201 -20.45 -10.36 4.77
C SER A 201 -20.96 -9.39 5.85
N ASN A 202 -21.82 -8.44 5.46
CA ASN A 202 -22.51 -7.49 6.33
C ASN A 202 -21.59 -6.68 7.25
N ILE A 203 -20.45 -6.20 6.72
CA ILE A 203 -19.45 -5.50 7.54
C ILE A 203 -19.85 -4.06 7.88
N ARG A 204 -20.88 -3.51 7.21
CA ARG A 204 -21.36 -2.12 7.41
C ARG A 204 -21.88 -1.84 8.82
N GLN A 205 -22.26 -2.88 9.55
CA GLN A 205 -22.72 -2.76 10.94
C GLN A 205 -21.59 -2.40 11.91
N TYR A 206 -20.33 -2.53 11.48
CA TYR A 206 -19.16 -2.19 12.29
C TYR A 206 -18.63 -0.82 11.91
N ASP A 207 -18.01 -0.16 12.87
CA ASP A 207 -17.17 0.99 12.62
C ASP A 207 -15.88 0.53 11.92
N MET A 208 -15.48 1.31 10.93
CA MET A 208 -14.39 0.97 10.04
C MET A 208 -13.56 2.20 9.76
N GLN A 209 -12.26 2.01 9.65
CA GLN A 209 -11.33 3.03 9.17
C GLN A 209 -10.56 2.49 7.97
N ILE A 210 -10.24 3.36 7.04
CA ILE A 210 -9.35 3.05 5.93
C ILE A 210 -7.93 3.07 6.46
N GLU A 211 -7.23 1.97 6.23
CA GLU A 211 -5.84 1.80 6.61
C GLU A 211 -4.94 2.05 5.41
N HIS A 212 -5.40 1.65 4.23
CA HIS A 212 -4.67 1.83 2.99
C HIS A 212 -5.62 2.14 1.85
N GLU A 213 -5.26 3.13 1.04
CA GLU A 213 -5.98 3.44 -0.19
C GLU A 213 -5.36 2.67 -1.36
N ALA A 214 -6.19 2.18 -2.27
CA ALA A 214 -5.72 1.58 -3.52
C ALA A 214 -4.99 2.62 -4.39
N PRO A 215 -4.00 2.21 -5.20
CA PRO A 215 -3.41 3.11 -6.18
C PRO A 215 -4.51 3.53 -7.17
N SER A 216 -4.51 4.80 -7.53
CA SER A 216 -5.44 5.33 -8.52
C SER A 216 -4.76 6.44 -9.31
N GLU A 217 -5.03 6.48 -10.62
CA GLU A 217 -4.42 7.48 -11.51
C GLU A 217 -4.68 8.92 -11.05
N SER A 218 -5.83 9.17 -10.40
CA SER A 218 -6.16 10.50 -9.88
C SER A 218 -5.32 10.87 -8.65
N VAL A 219 -5.13 9.93 -7.71
CA VAL A 219 -4.31 10.17 -6.52
C VAL A 219 -2.84 10.35 -6.90
N ASP A 220 -2.34 9.55 -7.83
CA ASP A 220 -0.96 9.68 -8.33
C ASP A 220 -0.75 11.01 -9.06
N ALA A 221 -1.74 11.46 -9.83
CA ALA A 221 -1.72 12.79 -10.42
C ALA A 221 -1.72 13.91 -9.36
N TRP A 222 -2.53 13.82 -8.30
CA TRP A 222 -2.53 14.84 -7.23
C TRP A 222 -1.19 14.91 -6.50
N ARG A 223 -0.56 13.77 -6.23
CA ARG A 223 0.79 13.69 -5.63
C ARG A 223 1.85 14.28 -6.55
N ALA A 224 1.80 13.95 -7.84
CA ALA A 224 2.73 14.50 -8.82
C ALA A 224 2.53 16.02 -9.00
N ILE A 225 1.28 16.53 -8.96
CA ILE A 225 1.02 17.98 -8.94
C ILE A 225 1.68 18.61 -7.72
N ASP A 226 1.43 18.09 -6.52
CA ASP A 226 1.98 18.63 -5.28
C ASP A 226 3.52 18.68 -5.30
N GLN A 227 4.17 17.61 -5.76
CA GLN A 227 5.62 17.54 -5.89
C GLN A 227 6.16 18.53 -6.93
N MET A 228 5.50 18.65 -8.08
CA MET A 228 5.90 19.63 -9.11
C MET A 228 5.71 21.07 -8.64
N ILE A 229 4.62 21.37 -7.91
CA ILE A 229 4.38 22.69 -7.35
C ILE A 229 5.44 23.04 -6.30
N GLY A 230 5.72 22.13 -5.36
CA GLY A 230 6.77 22.35 -4.37
C GLY A 230 8.15 22.58 -4.99
N TYR A 231 8.50 21.80 -6.02
CA TYR A 231 9.74 21.99 -6.80
C TYR A 231 9.79 23.37 -7.46
N LEU A 232 8.71 23.80 -8.12
CA LEU A 232 8.66 25.10 -8.79
C LEU A 232 8.71 26.26 -7.80
N GLN A 233 8.03 26.16 -6.66
CA GLN A 233 8.08 27.15 -5.59
C GLN A 233 9.48 27.30 -4.99
N ALA A 234 10.24 26.21 -4.88
CA ALA A 234 11.62 26.28 -4.40
C ALA A 234 12.56 26.93 -5.42
N LYS A 235 12.34 26.64 -6.71
CA LYS A 235 13.16 27.18 -7.80
C LYS A 235 12.89 28.67 -8.03
N GLU A 236 11.62 29.06 -8.04
CA GLU A 236 11.16 30.42 -8.34
C GLU A 236 10.03 30.82 -7.36
N PRO A 237 10.36 31.17 -6.09
CA PRO A 237 9.35 31.47 -5.05
C PRO A 237 8.43 32.65 -5.36
N SER A 238 8.91 33.59 -6.18
CA SER A 238 8.15 34.76 -6.63
C SER A 238 7.29 34.50 -7.88
N GLU A 239 7.36 33.31 -8.47
CA GLU A 239 6.50 32.95 -9.60
C GLU A 239 5.28 32.15 -9.15
N ASN A 240 4.18 32.26 -9.91
CA ASN A 240 3.03 31.39 -9.71
C ASN A 240 3.35 29.99 -10.24
N ALA A 241 3.76 29.10 -9.33
CA ALA A 241 4.09 27.71 -9.63
C ALA A 241 2.98 26.97 -10.37
N SER A 242 1.70 27.15 -10.00
CA SER A 242 0.56 26.54 -10.71
C SER A 242 0.50 26.99 -12.16
N LYS A 243 0.59 28.30 -12.41
CA LYS A 243 0.59 28.87 -13.76
C LYS A 243 1.79 28.39 -14.58
N THR A 244 2.97 28.36 -13.98
CA THR A 244 4.20 27.86 -14.62
C THR A 244 4.07 26.39 -15.00
N LEU A 245 3.52 25.55 -14.12
CA LEU A 245 3.25 24.14 -14.41
C LEU A 245 2.24 23.97 -15.56
N ARG A 246 1.14 24.75 -15.57
CA ARG A 246 0.16 24.73 -16.68
C ARG A 246 0.79 25.14 -18.01
N ARG A 247 1.68 26.14 -18.02
CA ARG A 247 2.45 26.56 -19.20
C ARG A 247 3.34 25.42 -19.71
N MET A 248 4.10 24.77 -18.82
CA MET A 248 4.95 23.64 -19.17
C MET A 248 4.17 22.49 -19.84
N PHE A 249 2.98 22.15 -19.35
CA PHE A 249 2.13 21.14 -20.00
C PHE A 249 1.60 21.58 -21.36
N SER A 250 1.17 22.85 -21.45
CA SER A 250 0.67 23.42 -22.70
C SER A 250 1.75 23.40 -23.79
N ASP A 251 2.99 23.72 -23.42
CA ASP A 251 4.14 23.66 -24.31
C ASP A 251 4.52 22.22 -24.66
N TYR A 252 4.50 21.30 -23.68
CA TYR A 252 4.78 19.88 -23.90
C TYR A 252 3.80 19.22 -24.88
N GLN A 253 2.52 19.59 -24.82
CA GLN A 253 1.46 19.06 -25.70
C GLN A 253 1.28 19.87 -26.99
N LYS A 254 2.10 20.91 -27.22
CA LYS A 254 2.00 21.74 -28.41
C LYS A 254 2.32 20.91 -29.66
N LYS A 255 1.31 20.68 -30.50
CA LYS A 255 1.51 20.14 -31.86
C LYS A 255 2.38 21.10 -32.68
N LEU A 256 3.52 20.61 -33.16
CA LEU A 256 4.42 21.37 -34.02
C LEU A 256 4.05 21.26 -35.49
N THR A 257 4.12 22.39 -36.21
CA THR A 257 3.92 22.40 -37.65
C THR A 257 5.12 21.74 -38.35
N VAL A 258 4.84 20.73 -39.17
CA VAL A 258 5.81 20.12 -40.08
C VAL A 258 5.37 20.35 -41.50
N TYR A 259 6.27 20.92 -42.30
CA TYR A 259 6.03 21.21 -43.70
C TYR A 259 6.08 19.93 -44.54
N ARG A 260 5.08 19.75 -45.41
CA ARG A 260 5.00 18.64 -46.36
C ARG A 260 5.32 19.15 -47.76
N ASN A 261 6.32 18.56 -48.43
CA ASN A 261 6.59 18.87 -49.84
C ASN A 261 5.92 17.82 -50.75
N ARG A 262 5.79 18.13 -52.06
CA ARG A 262 5.16 17.24 -53.07
C ARG A 262 5.83 15.87 -53.21
N ASN A 263 7.08 15.73 -52.78
CA ASN A 263 7.86 14.50 -52.91
C ASN A 263 8.00 13.73 -51.59
N THR A 264 7.33 14.16 -50.51
CA THR A 264 7.39 13.50 -49.20
C THR A 264 6.30 12.43 -49.14
N SER A 265 6.69 11.17 -48.98
CA SER A 265 5.75 10.08 -48.73
C SER A 265 5.04 10.26 -47.38
N ASP A 266 3.87 9.62 -47.20
CA ASP A 266 3.16 9.67 -45.90
C ASP A 266 4.04 9.14 -44.76
N VAL A 267 4.78 8.06 -45.00
CA VAL A 267 5.70 7.45 -44.01
C VAL A 267 6.81 8.41 -43.60
N GLU A 268 7.42 9.13 -44.55
CA GLU A 268 8.47 10.11 -44.25
C GLU A 268 7.93 11.35 -43.55
N TYR A 269 6.71 11.77 -43.90
CA TYR A 269 6.03 12.89 -43.24
C TYR A 269 5.70 12.55 -41.78
N ASP A 270 5.16 11.35 -41.55
CA ASP A 270 4.83 10.86 -40.22
C ASP A 270 6.08 10.69 -39.36
N LYS A 271 7.16 10.14 -39.93
CA LYS A 271 8.44 10.02 -39.23
C LYS A 271 9.01 11.38 -38.84
N LYS A 272 9.06 12.35 -39.78
CA LYS A 272 9.53 13.72 -39.49
C LYS A 272 8.69 14.41 -38.42
N THR A 273 7.38 14.20 -38.44
CA THR A 273 6.45 14.76 -37.45
C THR A 273 6.68 14.14 -36.08
N SER A 274 6.84 12.82 -36.01
CA SER A 274 7.18 12.09 -34.79
C SER A 274 8.53 12.53 -34.23
N ASP A 275 9.59 12.56 -35.04
CA ASP A 275 10.94 12.94 -34.61
C ASP A 275 10.97 14.37 -34.07
N LYS A 276 10.30 15.31 -34.74
CA LYS A 276 10.20 16.71 -34.29
C LYS A 276 9.42 16.82 -32.98
N GLN A 277 8.34 16.05 -32.82
CA GLN A 277 7.56 16.04 -31.58
C GLN A 277 8.35 15.43 -30.42
N ILE A 278 9.08 14.34 -30.65
CA ILE A 278 9.94 13.70 -29.65
C ILE A 278 11.05 14.67 -29.23
N ALA A 279 11.74 15.30 -30.18
CA ALA A 279 12.81 16.26 -29.89
C ALA A 279 12.30 17.43 -29.02
N HIS A 280 11.15 18.00 -29.37
CA HIS A 280 10.50 19.08 -28.60
C HIS A 280 10.11 18.64 -27.18
N GLN A 281 9.51 17.46 -27.03
CA GLN A 281 9.18 16.92 -25.72
C GLN A 281 10.42 16.65 -24.87
N GLN A 282 11.52 16.20 -25.47
CA GLN A 282 12.80 16.02 -24.77
C GLN A 282 13.43 17.35 -24.37
N GLU A 283 13.30 18.40 -25.18
CA GLU A 283 13.74 19.76 -24.83
C GLU A 283 13.01 20.27 -23.58
N ILE A 284 11.68 20.16 -23.55
CA ILE A 284 10.89 20.56 -22.36
C ILE A 284 11.28 19.74 -21.13
N LEU A 285 11.45 18.41 -21.27
CA LEU A 285 11.90 17.56 -20.17
C LEU A 285 13.35 17.86 -19.74
N GLY A 286 14.19 18.32 -20.66
CA GLY A 286 15.57 18.73 -20.40
C GLY A 286 15.66 19.90 -19.42
N ASN A 287 14.68 20.80 -19.46
CA ASN A 287 14.56 21.97 -18.57
C ASN A 287 14.01 21.63 -17.17
N ILE A 288 13.60 20.38 -16.96
CA ILE A 288 13.13 19.85 -15.68
C ILE A 288 14.24 18.97 -15.09
N ASP A 289 14.49 19.14 -13.79
CA ASP A 289 15.44 18.32 -13.04
C ASP A 289 15.13 16.83 -13.17
N SER A 290 16.19 16.02 -13.30
CA SER A 290 16.08 14.58 -13.57
C SER A 290 15.19 13.84 -12.58
N SER A 291 15.21 14.25 -11.30
CA SER A 291 14.38 13.70 -10.22
C SER A 291 12.88 13.96 -10.41
N MET A 292 12.49 15.06 -11.06
CA MET A 292 11.10 15.47 -11.24
C MET A 292 10.49 15.03 -12.58
N ARG A 293 11.32 14.57 -13.54
CA ARG A 293 10.84 14.11 -14.85
C ARG A 293 9.84 12.96 -14.77
N GLY A 294 9.98 12.07 -13.77
CA GLY A 294 9.04 10.98 -13.53
C GLY A 294 7.63 11.51 -13.23
N ASN A 295 7.53 12.44 -12.28
CA ASN A 295 6.28 13.09 -11.91
C ASN A 295 5.65 13.85 -13.08
N PHE A 296 6.46 14.60 -13.82
CA PHE A 296 5.98 15.32 -14.99
C PHE A 296 5.40 14.36 -16.05
N ARG A 297 6.00 13.18 -16.26
CA ARG A 297 5.48 12.17 -17.19
C ARG A 297 4.17 11.54 -16.71
N ILE A 298 4.01 11.30 -15.41
CA ILE A 298 2.74 10.83 -14.82
C ILE A 298 1.63 11.81 -15.18
N LEU A 299 1.88 13.11 -14.95
CA LEU A 299 0.93 14.16 -15.27
C LEU A 299 0.68 14.32 -16.77
N ALA A 300 1.73 14.25 -17.60
CA ALA A 300 1.60 14.35 -19.05
C ALA A 300 0.71 13.24 -19.62
N LYS A 301 0.81 12.01 -19.07
CA LYS A 301 -0.09 10.90 -19.39
C LYS A 301 -1.52 11.17 -18.90
N TYR A 302 -1.67 11.67 -17.68
CA TYR A 302 -2.97 11.96 -17.08
C TYR A 302 -3.75 13.05 -17.83
N PHE A 303 -3.07 14.11 -18.27
CA PHE A 303 -3.67 15.24 -18.99
C PHE A 303 -3.68 15.07 -20.52
N GLN A 304 -3.44 13.86 -21.04
CA GLN A 304 -3.44 13.63 -22.49
C GLN A 304 -4.84 13.89 -23.08
N SER A 305 -5.02 15.05 -23.73
CA SER A 305 -6.31 15.47 -24.30
C SER A 305 -6.11 16.32 -25.56
N ASP A 306 -7.21 16.67 -26.24
CA ASP A 306 -7.15 17.65 -27.32
C ASP A 306 -6.91 19.07 -26.77
N LYS A 307 -6.32 19.96 -27.58
CA LYS A 307 -5.92 21.31 -27.12
C LYS A 307 -7.09 22.13 -26.55
N ALA A 308 -8.30 21.92 -27.06
CA ALA A 308 -9.47 22.69 -26.65
C ALA A 308 -9.95 22.34 -25.23
N SER A 309 -9.82 21.08 -24.81
CA SER A 309 -10.17 20.64 -23.46
C SER A 309 -9.00 20.71 -22.46
N LEU A 310 -7.75 20.71 -22.94
CA LEU A 310 -6.56 20.77 -22.09
C LEU A 310 -6.54 21.99 -21.18
N GLU A 311 -6.77 23.19 -21.70
CA GLU A 311 -6.66 24.43 -20.91
C GLU A 311 -7.71 24.47 -19.79
N GLN A 312 -8.96 24.10 -20.10
CA GLN A 312 -10.03 24.00 -19.11
C GLN A 312 -9.71 22.93 -18.05
N GLY A 313 -9.22 21.76 -18.48
CA GLY A 313 -8.82 20.68 -17.59
C GLY A 313 -7.66 21.08 -16.66
N LEU A 314 -6.63 21.74 -17.20
CA LEU A 314 -5.48 22.22 -16.43
C LEU A 314 -5.89 23.27 -15.40
N ASN A 315 -6.74 24.24 -15.76
CA ASN A 315 -7.22 25.26 -14.83
C ASN A 315 -8.09 24.67 -13.70
N ALA A 316 -8.93 23.67 -14.01
CA ALA A 316 -9.76 23.01 -13.01
C ALA A 316 -8.95 22.08 -12.08
N MET A 317 -7.95 21.39 -12.63
CA MET A 317 -7.19 20.37 -11.90
C MET A 317 -5.98 20.93 -11.14
N ILE A 318 -5.37 21.99 -11.66
CA ILE A 318 -4.22 22.71 -11.09
C ILE A 318 -4.63 24.19 -10.91
N PRO A 319 -5.53 24.51 -9.96
CA PRO A 319 -5.94 25.88 -9.72
C PRO A 319 -4.77 26.72 -9.20
N ASP A 320 -4.87 28.04 -9.37
CA ASP A 320 -3.97 28.97 -8.70
C ASP A 320 -4.21 28.89 -7.19
N ALA A 321 -3.22 28.38 -6.46
CA ALA A 321 -3.26 28.24 -5.03
C ALA A 321 -2.16 29.11 -4.42
N LYS A 322 -2.55 30.03 -3.53
CA LYS A 322 -1.58 30.88 -2.80
C LYS A 322 -0.76 30.07 -1.79
N LEU A 323 -1.38 29.05 -1.19
CA LEU A 323 -0.78 28.17 -0.20
C LEU A 323 -1.08 26.72 -0.58
N ARG A 324 -0.10 25.84 -0.38
CA ARG A 324 -0.26 24.40 -0.60
C ARG A 324 -1.28 23.78 0.38
N PRO A 325 -1.80 22.58 0.08
CA PRO A 325 -2.64 21.83 1.01
C PRO A 325 -2.02 21.77 2.41
N PHE A 326 -2.85 21.76 3.45
CA PHE A 326 -2.38 21.76 4.83
C PHE A 326 -1.29 20.71 5.10
N LEU A 327 -1.47 19.44 4.73
CA LEU A 327 -0.54 18.34 4.97
C LEU A 327 -0.11 17.69 3.65
N THR A 328 1.17 17.80 3.32
CA THR A 328 1.75 17.28 2.08
C THR A 328 2.93 16.33 2.37
N PRO A 329 3.26 15.40 1.44
CA PRO A 329 4.36 14.47 1.60
C PRO A 329 5.76 15.08 1.39
N THR A 330 5.85 16.29 0.83
CA THR A 330 7.11 16.97 0.51
C THR A 330 7.09 18.44 0.92
N SER A 331 8.17 18.91 1.53
CA SER A 331 8.32 20.33 1.88
C SER A 331 8.39 21.22 0.66
N GLY A 332 8.84 20.71 -0.49
CA GLY A 332 9.20 21.50 -1.66
C GLY A 332 10.56 22.18 -1.55
N ILE A 333 11.00 22.53 -0.34
CA ILE A 333 12.30 23.17 -0.05
C ILE A 333 13.17 22.32 0.89
N GLU A 334 14.48 22.53 0.87
CA GLU A 334 15.38 21.88 1.82
C GLU A 334 15.19 22.48 3.21
N ILE A 335 14.93 21.63 4.21
CA ILE A 335 14.89 22.06 5.61
C ILE A 335 16.30 21.95 6.19
N PRO A 336 16.86 23.03 6.76
CA PRO A 336 18.21 23.02 7.32
C PRO A 336 18.40 21.92 8.36
N GLN A 337 19.58 21.30 8.36
CA GLN A 337 19.92 20.25 9.31
C GLN A 337 19.79 20.76 10.76
N GLY A 338 19.02 20.04 11.58
CA GLY A 338 18.76 20.41 12.98
C GLY A 338 17.57 21.35 13.19
N LYS A 339 16.86 21.76 12.12
CA LYS A 339 15.57 22.43 12.21
C LYS A 339 14.44 21.49 11.78
N ASP A 340 13.26 21.70 12.35
CA ASP A 340 12.02 21.01 11.98
C ASP A 340 11.09 21.88 11.13
N TYR A 341 11.55 23.04 10.68
CA TYR A 341 10.75 23.96 9.88
C TYR A 341 11.60 24.74 8.88
N ALA A 342 10.92 25.31 7.89
CA ALA A 342 11.46 26.30 6.98
C ALA A 342 10.43 27.40 6.69
N VAL A 343 10.89 28.54 6.20
CA VAL A 343 10.04 29.68 5.84
C VAL A 343 10.31 30.05 4.39
N LEU A 344 9.25 30.30 3.64
CA LEU A 344 9.32 30.65 2.22
C LEU A 344 8.53 31.94 1.97
N GLN A 345 9.16 32.90 1.30
CA GLN A 345 8.49 34.14 0.89
C GLN A 345 7.91 33.97 -0.51
N HIS A 346 6.60 34.07 -0.62
CA HIS A 346 5.88 34.21 -1.89
C HIS A 346 5.54 35.69 -2.13
N ASN A 347 5.02 36.03 -3.31
CA ASN A 347 4.66 37.42 -3.64
C ASN A 347 3.66 38.06 -2.66
N ASP A 348 2.69 37.28 -2.18
CA ASP A 348 1.56 37.79 -1.40
C ASP A 348 1.54 37.29 0.06
N ILE A 349 2.35 36.28 0.37
CA ILE A 349 2.31 35.59 1.68
C ILE A 349 3.70 35.15 2.11
N THR A 350 3.90 35.06 3.41
CA THR A 350 5.00 34.30 4.01
C THR A 350 4.45 32.93 4.42
N GLU A 351 5.07 31.86 3.93
CA GLU A 351 4.69 30.48 4.23
C GLU A 351 5.62 29.88 5.28
N PHE A 352 5.04 29.32 6.33
CA PHE A 352 5.72 28.48 7.32
C PHE A 352 5.46 27.01 7.03
N ILE A 353 6.54 26.25 6.84
CA ILE A 353 6.51 24.83 6.52
C ILE A 353 7.06 24.06 7.69
N PHE A 354 6.21 23.29 8.37
CA PHE A 354 6.53 22.56 9.58
C PHE A 354 6.60 21.06 9.32
N ARG A 355 7.75 20.43 9.59
CA ARG A 355 7.90 18.98 9.53
C ARG A 355 7.12 18.35 10.68
N CYS A 356 6.25 17.41 10.36
CA CYS A 356 5.45 16.69 11.33
C CYS A 356 5.44 15.19 11.05
N ASN A 357 5.44 14.40 12.11
CA ASN A 357 5.31 12.95 12.00
C ASN A 357 3.87 12.55 12.37
N LEU A 358 3.13 12.03 11.39
CA LEU A 358 1.72 11.71 11.55
C LEU A 358 1.46 10.30 12.12
N ARG A 359 2.51 9.57 12.50
CA ARG A 359 2.40 8.16 12.91
C ARG A 359 1.39 7.96 14.03
N GLU A 360 1.39 8.81 15.05
CA GLU A 360 0.46 8.68 16.18
C GLU A 360 -1.01 8.96 15.80
N PHE A 361 -1.25 9.73 14.74
CA PHE A 361 -2.60 10.02 14.26
C PHE A 361 -3.15 8.87 13.42
N PHE A 362 -2.30 8.26 12.59
CA PHE A 362 -2.67 7.08 11.81
C PHE A 362 -2.68 5.80 12.64
N ARG A 363 -1.84 5.71 13.68
CA ARG A 363 -1.70 4.56 14.59
C ARG A 363 -2.05 4.97 16.01
N GLY A 364 -3.28 4.67 16.44
CA GLY A 364 -3.65 4.89 17.85
C GLY A 364 -2.76 4.12 18.83
N LYS A 365 -2.47 4.72 20.00
CA LYS A 365 -1.57 4.19 21.05
C LYS A 365 -1.93 2.79 21.61
N LYS A 366 -3.12 2.27 21.30
CA LYS A 366 -3.61 0.96 21.80
C LYS A 366 -3.22 -0.23 20.91
N TYR A 367 -2.49 0.00 19.82
CA TYR A 367 -2.33 -0.99 18.76
C TYR A 367 -0.85 -1.22 18.48
N GLU A 368 -0.22 -1.99 19.36
CA GLU A 368 1.10 -2.56 19.07
C GLU A 368 1.00 -3.56 17.91
N ALA A 369 2.10 -3.68 17.16
CA ALA A 369 2.19 -4.63 16.06
C ALA A 369 1.89 -6.04 16.56
N ASP A 370 0.81 -6.63 16.06
CA ASP A 370 0.61 -8.05 16.19
C ASP A 370 1.70 -8.74 15.34
N LYS A 371 2.42 -9.69 15.92
CA LYS A 371 3.42 -10.55 15.25
C LYS A 371 2.87 -11.15 13.94
N TYR A 372 1.54 -11.29 13.82
CA TYR A 372 0.83 -11.90 12.70
C TYR A 372 0.18 -10.90 11.72
N ALA A 373 0.17 -9.60 12.06
CA ALA A 373 -0.21 -8.49 11.20
C ALA A 373 0.85 -7.39 11.36
N PRO A 374 2.07 -7.61 10.80
CA PRO A 374 3.16 -6.67 10.95
C PRO A 374 2.69 -5.31 10.45
N VAL A 375 2.82 -4.31 11.31
CA VAL A 375 2.47 -2.95 10.98
C VAL A 375 3.42 -2.51 9.86
N PHE A 376 2.86 -2.18 8.69
CA PHE A 376 3.64 -1.59 7.61
C PHE A 376 4.23 -0.29 8.14
N ASP A 377 5.56 -0.23 8.25
CA ASP A 377 6.25 0.99 8.68
C ASP A 377 6.31 2.02 7.56
N GLU A 378 5.11 2.51 7.21
CA GLU A 378 4.91 3.61 6.28
C GLU A 378 5.70 4.83 6.76
N ASP A 379 6.17 5.60 5.80
CA ASP A 379 6.71 6.91 6.07
C ASP A 379 5.55 7.85 6.42
N TYR A 380 5.50 8.25 7.70
CA TYR A 380 4.53 9.23 8.20
C TYR A 380 5.14 10.62 8.35
N ASP A 381 6.27 10.91 7.70
CA ASP A 381 6.79 12.27 7.66
C ASP A 381 6.00 13.09 6.64
N TYR A 382 5.40 14.18 7.12
CA TYR A 382 4.62 15.14 6.37
C TYR A 382 5.14 16.55 6.65
N PHE A 383 4.68 17.49 5.83
CA PHE A 383 4.94 18.91 5.99
C PHE A 383 3.61 19.64 6.08
N ALA A 384 3.48 20.41 7.15
CA ALA A 384 2.33 21.24 7.42
C ALA A 384 2.56 22.66 6.90
N HIS A 385 1.64 23.19 6.12
CA HIS A 385 1.76 24.48 5.45
C HIS A 385 0.82 25.52 6.07
N PHE A 386 1.40 26.64 6.52
CA PHE A 386 0.67 27.78 7.09
C PHE A 386 1.09 29.08 6.40
N ALA A 387 0.13 29.94 6.08
CA ALA A 387 0.40 31.32 5.74
C ALA A 387 0.41 32.19 7.00
N LEU A 388 1.37 33.10 7.08
CA LEU A 388 1.56 34.03 8.18
C LEU A 388 1.04 35.41 7.76
N PHE A 389 0.21 36.02 8.61
CA PHE A 389 -0.36 37.35 8.39
C PHE A 389 -0.23 38.22 9.63
N GLU A 390 -0.07 39.52 9.41
CA GLU A 390 -0.20 40.53 10.45
C GLU A 390 -1.69 40.86 10.65
N THR A 391 -2.10 41.01 11.91
CA THR A 391 -3.42 41.52 12.30
C THR A 391 -3.39 43.03 12.49
N GLU A 392 -4.55 43.68 12.59
CA GLU A 392 -4.64 45.12 12.89
C GLU A 392 -3.95 45.52 14.21
N GLU A 393 -3.78 44.56 15.13
CA GLU A 393 -3.11 44.75 16.43
C GLU A 393 -1.59 44.49 16.37
N GLY A 394 -1.02 44.25 15.18
CA GLY A 394 0.39 43.87 15.01
C GLY A 394 0.72 42.45 15.49
N LYS A 395 -0.30 41.61 15.72
CA LYS A 395 -0.14 40.21 16.13
C LYS A 395 -0.11 39.26 14.95
N LEU A 396 0.54 38.12 15.13
CA LEU A 396 0.60 37.05 14.15
C LEU A 396 -0.73 36.27 14.08
N LYS A 397 -1.27 36.13 12.87
CA LYS A 397 -2.37 35.25 12.52
C LYS A 397 -1.90 34.18 11.54
N LEU A 398 -2.23 32.94 11.85
CA LEU A 398 -1.85 31.75 11.09
C LEU A 398 -3.08 31.22 10.35
N ILE A 399 -2.94 30.79 9.10
CA ILE A 399 -4.00 30.06 8.39
C ILE A 399 -3.43 28.88 7.60
N CYS A 400 -4.04 27.71 7.73
CA CYS A 400 -3.76 26.56 6.86
C CYS A 400 -4.88 26.39 5.82
N SER A 401 -4.50 26.04 4.60
CA SER A 401 -5.45 25.82 3.50
C SER A 401 -6.17 24.49 3.67
N TRP A 402 -7.50 24.52 3.62
CA TRP A 402 -8.32 23.31 3.42
C TRP A 402 -8.96 23.27 2.02
N GLY A 403 -8.62 24.23 1.16
CA GLY A 403 -9.00 24.29 -0.26
C GLY A 403 -10.49 24.01 -0.51
N ASP A 404 -10.79 23.10 -1.43
CA ASP A 404 -12.16 22.81 -1.84
C ASP A 404 -13.04 22.26 -0.70
N PHE A 405 -12.46 21.70 0.37
CA PHE A 405 -13.25 21.34 1.56
C PHE A 405 -13.88 22.60 2.17
N TYR A 406 -13.09 23.66 2.35
CA TYR A 406 -13.58 24.93 2.87
C TYR A 406 -14.61 25.53 1.91
N GLU A 407 -14.33 25.60 0.61
CA GLU A 407 -15.27 26.18 -0.37
C GLU A 407 -16.59 25.42 -0.40
N HIS A 408 -16.55 24.08 -0.28
CA HIS A 408 -17.75 23.27 -0.19
C HIS A 408 -18.53 23.51 1.11
N TYR A 409 -17.84 23.65 2.25
CA TYR A 409 -18.46 23.96 3.54
C TYR A 409 -19.06 25.38 3.57
N ALA A 410 -18.32 26.37 3.06
CA ALA A 410 -18.71 27.76 3.01
C ALA A 410 -19.92 27.99 2.08
N SER A 411 -20.04 27.22 0.99
CA SER A 411 -21.20 27.30 0.09
C SER A 411 -22.47 26.68 0.66
N GLN A 412 -22.41 25.89 1.73
CA GLN A 412 -23.62 25.34 2.37
C GLN A 412 -24.39 26.44 3.11
N GLY A 413 -25.72 26.42 2.98
CA GLY A 413 -26.62 27.22 3.83
C GLY A 413 -26.66 26.70 5.27
N LYS A 414 -27.24 27.50 6.18
CA LYS A 414 -27.28 27.19 7.63
C LYS A 414 -27.86 25.79 7.92
N LEU A 415 -28.99 25.44 7.29
CA LEU A 415 -29.65 24.14 7.49
C LEU A 415 -28.78 22.96 7.04
N ASP A 416 -28.05 23.10 5.94
CA ASP A 416 -27.21 22.00 5.43
C ASP A 416 -25.92 21.86 6.25
N ARG A 417 -25.40 22.96 6.81
CA ARG A 417 -24.33 22.90 7.80
C ARG A 417 -24.77 22.20 9.08
N GLU A 418 -25.95 22.52 9.61
CA GLU A 418 -26.50 21.85 10.80
C GLU A 418 -26.70 20.34 10.57
N LYS A 419 -27.23 19.96 9.39
CA LYS A 419 -27.30 18.53 8.99
C LYS A 419 -25.92 17.89 8.92
N PHE A 420 -24.93 18.59 8.37
CA PHE A 420 -23.57 18.07 8.29
C PHE A 420 -22.97 17.84 9.68
N LEU A 421 -23.14 18.77 10.62
CA LEU A 421 -22.69 18.60 12.01
C LEU A 421 -23.38 17.41 12.70
N ALA A 422 -24.69 17.26 12.53
CA ALA A 422 -25.42 16.09 13.04
C ALA A 422 -24.93 14.78 12.40
N ASP A 423 -24.59 14.81 11.11
CA ASP A 423 -23.99 13.69 10.39
C ASP A 423 -22.61 13.30 10.95
N LEU A 424 -21.78 14.29 11.32
CA LEU A 424 -20.47 14.04 11.95
C LEU A 424 -20.65 13.30 13.27
N GLU A 425 -21.59 13.73 14.11
CA GLU A 425 -21.91 13.06 15.38
C GLU A 425 -22.42 11.64 15.14
N ALA A 426 -23.47 11.48 14.32
CA ALA A 426 -24.10 10.18 14.04
C ALA A 426 -23.12 9.18 13.40
N LYS A 427 -22.19 9.66 12.58
CA LYS A 427 -21.20 8.81 11.88
C LYS A 427 -19.88 8.68 12.63
N LYS A 428 -19.76 9.28 13.83
CA LYS A 428 -18.61 9.22 14.75
C LYS A 428 -17.33 9.89 14.21
N TYR A 429 -17.45 11.15 13.83
CA TYR A 429 -16.33 12.05 13.47
C TYR A 429 -16.15 13.15 14.53
N PRO A 430 -15.80 12.80 15.78
CA PRO A 430 -15.74 13.74 16.88
C PRO A 430 -14.64 14.79 16.74
N ARG A 431 -13.51 14.49 16.05
CA ARG A 431 -12.39 15.43 15.94
C ARG A 431 -12.73 16.56 14.97
N LEU A 432 -13.31 16.25 13.81
CA LEU A 432 -13.78 17.28 12.90
C LEU A 432 -14.94 18.08 13.50
N LEU A 433 -15.87 17.42 14.20
CA LEU A 433 -16.97 18.10 14.88
C LEU A 433 -16.44 19.12 15.91
N HIS A 434 -15.48 18.70 16.75
CA HIS A 434 -14.84 19.57 17.72
C HIS A 434 -14.12 20.75 17.03
N LEU A 435 -13.35 20.49 15.97
CA LEU A 435 -12.65 21.53 15.22
C LEU A 435 -13.63 22.61 14.69
N LEU A 436 -14.78 22.20 14.16
CA LEU A 436 -15.78 23.12 13.59
C LEU A 436 -16.62 23.89 14.62
N THR A 437 -16.72 23.42 15.86
CA THR A 437 -17.73 23.93 16.82
C THR A 437 -17.18 24.41 18.15
N GLN A 438 -16.03 23.89 18.59
CA GLN A 438 -15.53 24.05 19.96
C GLN A 438 -14.05 24.43 20.03
N SER A 439 -13.32 24.39 18.92
CA SER A 439 -11.89 24.72 18.90
C SER A 439 -11.66 26.24 18.87
N ASN A 440 -10.40 26.63 19.12
CA ASN A 440 -9.96 28.01 18.99
C ASN A 440 -9.76 28.44 17.52
N TYR A 441 -9.89 27.52 16.57
CA TYR A 441 -9.74 27.81 15.15
C TYR A 441 -11.01 28.42 14.57
N GLN A 442 -10.84 29.41 13.69
CA GLN A 442 -11.92 29.97 12.90
C GLN A 442 -11.89 29.36 11.50
N CYS A 443 -13.02 28.82 11.05
CA CYS A 443 -13.19 28.34 9.68
C CYS A 443 -13.56 29.53 8.79
N GLU A 444 -12.58 30.13 8.13
CA GLU A 444 -12.72 31.39 7.38
C GLU A 444 -11.82 31.46 6.15
N LYS A 445 -11.95 32.57 5.40
CA LYS A 445 -11.14 32.87 4.22
C LYS A 445 -10.38 34.18 4.40
N ILE A 446 -9.05 34.11 4.41
CA ILE A 446 -8.15 35.26 4.57
C ILE A 446 -7.30 35.40 3.32
N SER A 447 -7.30 36.59 2.70
CA SER A 447 -6.47 36.90 1.53
C SER A 447 -6.59 35.89 0.37
N GLY A 448 -7.75 35.24 0.24
CA GLY A 448 -8.04 34.21 -0.76
C GLY A 448 -7.76 32.77 -0.33
N ILE A 449 -7.16 32.54 0.85
CA ILE A 449 -6.89 31.21 1.42
C ILE A 449 -8.07 30.82 2.30
N GLY A 450 -8.79 29.77 1.91
CA GLY A 450 -9.90 29.20 2.68
C GLY A 450 -9.45 28.03 3.54
N GLY A 451 -9.78 28.05 4.83
CA GLY A 451 -9.44 26.96 5.74
C GLY A 451 -9.62 27.33 7.20
N PHE A 452 -8.66 26.93 8.03
CA PHE A 452 -8.69 27.18 9.46
C PHE A 452 -7.60 28.15 9.86
N SER A 453 -8.00 29.22 10.55
CA SER A 453 -7.11 30.26 11.04
C SER A 453 -7.09 30.31 12.57
N ILE A 454 -6.00 30.87 13.10
CA ILE A 454 -5.88 31.18 14.52
C ILE A 454 -5.06 32.45 14.70
N GLN A 455 -5.56 33.36 15.53
CA GLN A 455 -4.81 34.52 15.99
C GLN A 455 -3.99 34.14 17.22
N THR A 456 -2.73 34.57 17.24
CA THR A 456 -1.78 34.28 18.32
C THR A 456 -1.51 35.53 19.14
N ASP A 457 -0.88 35.37 20.30
CA ASP A 457 -0.37 36.45 21.15
C ASP A 457 1.03 36.96 20.72
N VAL A 458 1.65 36.29 19.75
CA VAL A 458 2.97 36.60 19.20
C VAL A 458 2.93 37.87 18.36
N ASP A 459 3.89 38.78 18.59
CA ASP A 459 4.07 39.97 17.75
C ASP A 459 4.59 39.59 16.36
N TYR A 460 3.94 40.13 15.34
CA TYR A 460 4.39 40.03 13.95
C TYR A 460 5.68 40.84 13.75
N THR A 461 6.52 40.39 12.82
CA THR A 461 7.78 41.06 12.47
C THR A 461 8.06 40.83 10.98
N ASP A 462 8.62 41.85 10.32
CA ASP A 462 9.05 41.76 8.91
C ASP A 462 10.32 40.91 8.72
N ASP A 463 11.04 40.63 9.81
CA ASP A 463 12.15 39.66 9.80
C ASP A 463 11.60 38.23 9.69
N ILE A 464 11.68 37.67 8.48
CA ILE A 464 11.15 36.37 8.12
C ILE A 464 11.77 35.23 8.94
N GLU A 465 13.07 35.31 9.27
CA GLU A 465 13.74 34.28 10.05
C GLU A 465 13.24 34.29 11.50
N GLU A 466 13.14 35.48 12.09
CA GLU A 466 12.62 35.68 13.43
C GLU A 466 11.13 35.32 13.52
N LEU A 467 10.34 35.68 12.50
CA LEU A 467 8.92 35.31 12.39
C LEU A 467 8.75 33.79 12.36
N GLY A 468 9.59 33.09 11.59
CA GLY A 468 9.65 31.63 11.55
C GLY A 468 9.99 31.01 12.89
N ARG A 469 11.01 31.54 13.58
CA ARG A 469 11.43 31.07 14.91
C ARG A 469 10.29 31.21 15.92
N ARG A 470 9.66 32.38 16.00
CA ARG A 470 8.53 32.63 16.92
C ARG A 470 7.32 31.76 16.60
N THR A 471 7.03 31.54 15.33
CA THR A 471 5.95 30.64 14.89
C THR A 471 6.20 29.21 15.35
N ASN A 472 7.44 28.71 15.20
CA ASN A 472 7.82 27.39 15.67
C ASN A 472 7.73 27.26 17.20
N GLU A 473 8.16 28.28 17.94
CA GLU A 473 8.04 28.33 19.40
C GLU A 473 6.57 28.29 19.86
N TYR A 474 5.70 29.05 19.19
CA TYR A 474 4.26 29.03 19.45
C TYR A 474 3.64 27.65 19.23
N PHE A 475 3.94 26.98 18.11
CA PHE A 475 3.44 25.63 17.86
C PHE A 475 4.01 24.59 18.82
N THR A 476 5.27 24.74 19.23
CA THR A 476 5.90 23.86 20.23
C THR A 476 5.23 24.01 21.59
N ALA A 477 4.98 25.25 22.03
CA ALA A 477 4.28 25.54 23.29
C ALA A 477 2.81 25.11 23.25
N ASN A 478 2.17 25.19 22.07
CA ASN A 478 0.76 24.89 21.87
C ASN A 478 0.53 23.65 20.99
N ALA A 479 1.31 22.58 21.21
CA ALA A 479 1.28 21.37 20.39
C ALA A 479 -0.12 20.72 20.27
N THR A 480 -1.01 20.97 21.23
CA THR A 480 -2.40 20.53 21.21
C THR A 480 -3.22 21.16 20.08
N LEU A 481 -2.98 22.42 19.72
CA LEU A 481 -3.68 23.12 18.64
C LEU A 481 -3.36 22.49 17.28
N PHE A 482 -2.06 22.28 17.01
CA PHE A 482 -1.61 21.56 15.82
C PHE A 482 -2.18 20.13 15.77
N SER A 483 -2.20 19.45 16.92
CA SER A 483 -2.76 18.11 17.04
C SER A 483 -4.25 18.07 16.72
N GLN A 484 -5.03 19.10 17.06
CA GLN A 484 -6.46 19.17 16.74
C GLN A 484 -6.72 19.23 15.23
N LEU A 485 -6.03 20.13 14.51
CA LEU A 485 -6.12 20.23 13.04
C LEU A 485 -5.76 18.91 12.36
N THR A 486 -4.61 18.37 12.76
CA THR A 486 -4.05 17.14 12.19
C THR A 486 -4.95 15.95 12.47
N ALA A 487 -5.45 15.82 13.70
CA ALA A 487 -6.34 14.73 14.08
C ALA A 487 -7.66 14.76 13.31
N ALA A 488 -8.24 15.94 13.06
CA ALA A 488 -9.44 16.10 12.26
C ALA A 488 -9.20 15.75 10.78
N ALA A 489 -8.08 16.21 10.20
CA ALA A 489 -7.71 15.89 8.82
C ALA A 489 -7.54 14.37 8.61
N VAL A 490 -6.80 13.71 9.52
CA VAL A 490 -6.57 12.26 9.47
C VAL A 490 -7.86 11.47 9.72
N GLU A 491 -8.72 11.91 10.66
CA GLU A 491 -10.01 11.25 10.95
C GLU A 491 -10.90 11.19 9.71
N VAL A 492 -11.03 12.31 8.99
CA VAL A 492 -11.87 12.37 7.80
C VAL A 492 -11.24 11.60 6.64
N TRP A 493 -9.90 11.61 6.52
CA TRP A 493 -9.19 10.80 5.53
C TRP A 493 -9.37 9.30 5.77
N GLN A 494 -9.24 8.83 7.02
CA GLN A 494 -9.45 7.43 7.41
C GLN A 494 -10.94 7.05 7.42
N GLY A 495 -11.83 8.03 7.36
CA GLY A 495 -13.26 7.84 7.40
C GLY A 495 -13.79 7.02 6.22
N ALA A 496 -14.45 5.89 6.49
CA ALA A 496 -15.14 5.12 5.46
C ALA A 496 -16.55 5.65 5.12
N ARG A 497 -17.01 6.68 5.85
CA ARG A 497 -18.29 7.38 5.69
C ARG A 497 -17.97 8.82 5.21
N LEU A 498 -18.94 9.56 4.66
CA LEU A 498 -18.74 10.93 4.12
C LEU A 498 -17.82 11.02 2.88
N LEU A 499 -18.12 10.24 1.84
CA LEU A 499 -17.28 10.09 0.64
C LEU A 499 -16.92 11.41 -0.08
N ILE A 500 -17.86 12.36 -0.18
CA ILE A 500 -17.60 13.66 -0.83
C ILE A 500 -16.55 14.45 -0.04
N TRP A 501 -16.76 14.60 1.27
CA TRP A 501 -15.85 15.30 2.17
C TRP A 501 -14.46 14.67 2.20
N ARG A 502 -14.38 13.34 2.26
CA ARG A 502 -13.11 12.61 2.17
C ARG A 502 -12.38 12.91 0.85
N LYS A 503 -13.09 12.91 -0.28
CA LYS A 503 -12.48 13.19 -1.60
C LYS A 503 -11.89 14.60 -1.67
N LEU A 504 -12.60 15.60 -1.13
CA LEU A 504 -12.11 16.98 -1.07
C LEU A 504 -10.84 17.07 -0.21
N LEU A 505 -10.85 16.37 0.93
CA LEU A 505 -9.72 16.32 1.85
C LEU A 505 -8.49 15.66 1.23
N GLN A 506 -8.67 14.50 0.57
CA GLN A 506 -7.60 13.75 -0.10
C GLN A 506 -6.85 14.59 -1.14
N ARG A 507 -7.54 15.53 -1.80
CA ARG A 507 -6.95 16.36 -2.85
C ARG A 507 -6.36 17.67 -2.32
N HIS A 508 -6.97 18.26 -1.29
CA HIS A 508 -6.70 19.66 -0.91
C HIS A 508 -6.29 19.90 0.54
N VAL A 509 -6.22 18.84 1.36
CA VAL A 509 -5.92 18.97 2.79
C VAL A 509 -4.86 17.99 3.24
N LEU A 510 -5.01 16.69 2.96
CA LEU A 510 -4.06 15.63 3.37
C LEU A 510 -3.80 14.71 2.19
N LEU A 511 -2.66 14.94 1.54
CA LEU A 511 -2.16 14.09 0.46
C LEU A 511 -1.40 12.92 1.07
N HIS A 512 -2.11 11.88 1.48
CA HIS A 512 -1.47 10.68 2.06
C HIS A 512 -0.46 10.09 1.08
N LYS A 513 0.67 9.60 1.58
CA LYS A 513 1.60 8.75 0.83
C LYS A 513 0.88 7.40 0.51
N VAL A 514 1.50 6.52 -0.27
CA VAL A 514 1.14 5.09 -0.44
C VAL A 514 0.01 4.69 -1.43
N PRO A 515 0.29 3.64 -2.24
CA PRO A 515 0.29 2.30 -1.68
C PRO A 515 1.55 1.45 -1.91
N ILE A 516 1.68 0.41 -1.09
CA ILE A 516 2.85 -0.46 -0.73
C ILE A 516 3.70 -1.00 -1.90
N ILE A 517 3.30 -0.73 -3.13
CA ILE A 517 3.91 -1.22 -4.37
C ILE A 517 4.71 -0.11 -5.09
N ASP A 518 4.50 1.16 -4.73
CA ASP A 518 5.16 2.33 -5.33
C ASP A 518 5.83 3.23 -4.26
N LEU A 519 6.34 2.66 -3.16
CA LEU A 519 7.44 3.36 -2.50
C LEU A 519 8.53 3.49 -3.57
N PRO A 520 9.03 4.70 -3.91
CA PRO A 520 10.24 4.80 -4.70
C PRO A 520 11.22 3.88 -4.00
N SER A 521 11.72 2.89 -4.75
CA SER A 521 12.59 1.88 -4.18
C SER A 521 13.55 2.57 -3.24
N VAL A 522 13.55 2.20 -1.96
CA VAL A 522 14.55 2.77 -1.05
C VAL A 522 15.95 2.30 -1.46
N ILE A 523 16.00 1.36 -2.40
CA ILE A 523 17.17 0.75 -2.98
C ILE A 523 17.33 1.19 -4.44
N THR A 524 18.25 2.11 -4.72
CA THR A 524 18.66 2.30 -6.11
C THR A 524 19.41 1.05 -6.61
N PRO A 525 19.06 0.43 -7.75
CA PRO A 525 19.81 -0.71 -8.29
C PRO A 525 21.28 -0.33 -8.53
N ASP A 526 22.20 -1.26 -8.31
CA ASP A 526 23.61 -1.02 -8.63
C ASP A 526 23.81 -1.02 -10.16
N PRO A 527 24.19 0.10 -10.78
CA PRO A 527 24.20 0.21 -12.23
C PRO A 527 25.29 -0.64 -12.89
N LYS A 528 26.43 -0.86 -12.22
CA LYS A 528 27.52 -1.68 -12.76
C LYS A 528 27.15 -3.16 -12.72
N LEU A 529 26.55 -3.60 -11.62
CA LEU A 529 26.10 -4.98 -11.49
C LEU A 529 24.93 -5.27 -12.44
N GLU A 530 23.98 -4.34 -12.58
CA GLU A 530 22.87 -4.46 -13.55
C GLU A 530 23.40 -4.55 -15.00
N GLU A 531 24.41 -3.76 -15.37
CA GLU A 531 25.03 -3.82 -16.69
C GLU A 531 25.67 -5.20 -16.96
N ALA A 532 26.24 -5.84 -15.93
CA ALA A 532 26.81 -7.18 -16.04
C ALA A 532 25.76 -8.27 -16.38
N PHE A 533 24.47 -8.03 -16.12
CA PHE A 533 23.38 -8.94 -16.51
C PHE A 533 22.90 -8.74 -17.97
N THR A 534 23.51 -7.83 -18.72
CA THR A 534 23.22 -7.66 -20.16
C THR A 534 23.66 -8.91 -20.93
N LYS A 535 22.71 -9.55 -21.63
CA LYS A 535 22.97 -10.77 -22.40
C LYS A 535 23.70 -10.47 -23.70
N GLU A 536 24.82 -11.15 -23.93
CA GLU A 536 25.51 -11.19 -25.22
C GLU A 536 25.08 -12.48 -25.95
N ASP A 537 24.59 -12.35 -27.19
CA ASP A 537 24.02 -13.46 -27.98
C ASP A 537 22.92 -14.28 -27.26
N GLY A 538 22.15 -13.63 -26.39
CA GLY A 538 21.05 -14.24 -25.64
C GLY A 538 21.48 -15.12 -24.46
N LYS A 539 22.78 -15.17 -24.14
CA LYS A 539 23.33 -15.90 -22.99
C LYS A 539 23.81 -14.94 -21.91
N LEU A 540 23.65 -15.38 -20.65
CA LEU A 540 24.16 -14.67 -19.48
C LEU A 540 25.64 -15.02 -19.27
N ASP A 541 26.49 -14.00 -19.16
CA ASP A 541 27.91 -14.16 -18.84
C ASP A 541 28.11 -14.15 -17.32
N ILE A 542 28.25 -15.33 -16.73
CA ILE A 542 28.44 -15.51 -15.29
C ILE A 542 29.81 -15.00 -14.82
N GLU A 543 30.84 -15.00 -15.67
CA GLU A 543 32.15 -14.48 -15.29
C GLU A 543 32.10 -12.96 -15.12
N LYS A 544 31.38 -12.27 -16.01
CA LYS A 544 31.13 -10.83 -15.94
C LYS A 544 30.30 -10.46 -14.69
N VAL A 545 29.24 -11.21 -14.38
CA VAL A 545 28.43 -11.02 -13.16
C VAL A 545 29.25 -11.29 -11.91
N SER A 546 30.07 -12.35 -11.90
CA SER A 546 30.95 -12.69 -10.78
C SER A 546 31.99 -11.61 -10.50
N ALA A 547 32.63 -11.08 -11.55
CA ALA A 547 33.60 -9.99 -11.44
C ALA A 547 32.96 -8.70 -10.89
N ALA A 548 31.77 -8.33 -11.38
CA ALA A 548 31.04 -7.16 -10.89
C ALA A 548 30.60 -7.32 -9.42
N LEU A 549 30.17 -8.53 -9.03
CA LEU A 549 29.83 -8.83 -7.63
C LEU A 549 31.06 -8.75 -6.71
N ALA A 550 32.22 -9.24 -7.16
CA ALA A 550 33.47 -9.16 -6.40
C ALA A 550 33.93 -7.70 -6.21
N GLU A 551 33.88 -6.87 -7.25
CA GLU A 551 34.19 -5.43 -7.16
C GLU A 551 33.26 -4.73 -6.15
N ALA A 552 31.96 -5.02 -6.21
CA ALA A 552 31.00 -4.44 -5.29
C ALA A 552 31.20 -4.91 -3.84
N GLN A 553 31.56 -6.19 -3.64
CA GLN A 553 31.92 -6.72 -2.32
C GLN A 553 33.13 -5.97 -1.74
N GLU A 554 34.21 -5.83 -2.52
CA GLU A 554 35.41 -5.11 -2.08
C GLU A 554 35.11 -3.66 -1.70
N ALA A 555 34.28 -2.98 -2.50
CA ALA A 555 33.85 -1.60 -2.22
C ALA A 555 33.08 -1.49 -0.89
N ILE A 556 32.13 -2.41 -0.63
CA ILE A 556 31.37 -2.43 0.63
C ILE A 556 32.29 -2.67 1.82
N GLU A 557 33.21 -3.63 1.70
CA GLU A 557 34.17 -3.94 2.76
C GLU A 557 35.10 -2.76 3.07
N LYS A 558 35.56 -2.04 2.04
CA LYS A 558 36.34 -0.81 2.21
C LYS A 558 35.58 0.29 2.93
N HIS A 559 34.30 0.48 2.64
CA HIS A 559 33.45 1.44 3.36
C HIS A 559 33.25 1.02 4.82
N LEU A 560 33.07 -0.28 5.10
CA LEU A 560 32.98 -0.80 6.47
C LEU A 560 34.29 -0.61 7.26
N GLN A 561 35.45 -0.74 6.62
CA GLN A 561 36.76 -0.48 7.24
C GLN A 561 36.97 1.00 7.58
N LYS A 562 36.42 1.91 6.76
CA LYS A 562 36.45 3.37 6.99
C LYS A 562 35.37 3.88 7.94
N GLU A 563 34.58 2.98 8.53
CA GLU A 563 33.41 3.31 9.38
C GLU A 563 32.29 4.08 8.65
N GLU A 564 32.30 4.11 7.31
CA GLU A 564 31.30 4.73 6.45
C GLU A 564 30.05 3.82 6.31
N THR A 565 29.45 3.48 7.45
CA THR A 565 28.44 2.41 7.57
C THR A 565 27.18 2.68 6.75
N ALA A 566 26.79 3.95 6.57
CA ALA A 566 25.65 4.32 5.73
C ALA A 566 25.89 3.99 4.24
N TYR A 567 27.06 4.31 3.71
CA TYR A 567 27.43 4.00 2.32
C TYR A 567 27.53 2.49 2.09
N ALA A 568 28.08 1.75 3.05
CA ALA A 568 28.13 0.29 3.01
C ALA A 568 26.71 -0.31 2.98
N ILE A 569 25.79 0.19 3.80
CA ILE A 569 24.39 -0.25 3.83
C ILE A 569 23.67 0.05 2.52
N PHE A 570 23.82 1.26 1.97
CA PHE A 570 23.17 1.62 0.70
C PHE A 570 23.66 0.73 -0.45
N ARG A 571 24.98 0.57 -0.59
CA ARG A 571 25.58 -0.28 -1.63
C ARG A 571 25.19 -1.75 -1.46
N PHE A 572 25.16 -2.25 -0.23
CA PHE A 572 24.73 -3.61 0.07
C PHE A 572 23.29 -3.87 -0.37
N LEU A 573 22.38 -2.94 -0.08
CA LEU A 573 21.00 -3.02 -0.54
C LEU A 573 20.93 -2.98 -2.07
N SER A 574 21.65 -2.05 -2.71
CA SER A 574 21.70 -1.89 -4.17
C SER A 574 22.05 -3.19 -4.90
N ILE A 575 23.12 -3.87 -4.48
CA ILE A 575 23.51 -5.16 -5.09
C ILE A 575 22.52 -6.29 -4.76
N SER A 576 21.95 -6.26 -3.56
CA SER A 576 20.96 -7.25 -3.14
C SER A 576 19.71 -7.18 -4.01
N LEU A 577 19.27 -5.98 -4.40
CA LEU A 577 18.11 -5.78 -5.27
C LEU A 577 18.37 -6.29 -6.69
N VAL A 578 19.52 -5.96 -7.28
CA VAL A 578 19.91 -6.43 -8.62
C VAL A 578 19.93 -7.96 -8.66
N LEU A 579 20.67 -8.58 -7.73
CA LEU A 579 20.74 -10.04 -7.62
C LEU A 579 19.37 -10.65 -7.39
N SER A 580 18.53 -10.05 -6.53
CA SER A 580 17.18 -10.53 -6.24
C SER A 580 16.26 -10.45 -7.46
N SER A 581 16.40 -9.43 -8.29
CA SER A 581 15.60 -9.25 -9.50
C SER A 581 15.96 -10.29 -10.56
N HIS A 582 17.27 -10.47 -10.79
CA HIS A 582 17.80 -11.42 -11.77
C HIS A 582 17.76 -12.89 -11.29
N PHE A 583 17.64 -13.13 -9.98
CA PHE A 583 17.58 -14.48 -9.44
C PHE A 583 16.45 -15.30 -10.05
N ALA A 584 15.26 -14.70 -10.14
CA ALA A 584 14.10 -15.31 -10.77
C ALA A 584 14.01 -14.98 -12.28
N LYS A 585 14.25 -13.73 -12.66
CA LYS A 585 14.05 -13.23 -14.04
C LYS A 585 14.98 -13.87 -15.05
N ASP A 586 16.24 -14.07 -14.67
CA ASP A 586 17.30 -14.61 -15.55
C ASP A 586 17.79 -15.96 -15.06
N GLU A 587 16.99 -16.63 -14.23
CA GLU A 587 17.23 -17.97 -13.70
C GLU A 587 18.62 -18.13 -13.07
N LEU A 588 19.15 -17.10 -12.41
CA LEU A 588 20.48 -17.12 -11.79
C LEU A 588 20.69 -18.32 -10.86
N TYR A 589 19.60 -18.86 -10.28
CA TYR A 589 19.63 -20.06 -9.46
C TYR A 589 20.19 -21.30 -10.20
N ASN A 590 20.12 -21.35 -11.52
CA ASN A 590 20.70 -22.42 -12.34
C ASN A 590 22.22 -22.31 -12.50
N HIS A 591 22.80 -21.18 -12.11
CA HIS A 591 24.21 -20.86 -12.30
C HIS A 591 25.01 -20.86 -10.99
N ILE A 592 24.41 -21.30 -9.88
CA ILE A 592 25.09 -21.37 -8.59
C ILE A 592 26.15 -22.48 -8.62
N THR A 593 27.39 -22.12 -8.31
CA THR A 593 28.52 -23.04 -8.20
C THR A 593 29.29 -22.76 -6.91
N ASP A 594 30.30 -23.59 -6.60
CA ASP A 594 31.20 -23.33 -5.47
C ASP A 594 32.02 -22.03 -5.66
N SER A 595 32.26 -21.62 -6.91
CA SER A 595 32.99 -20.39 -7.26
C SER A 595 32.10 -19.17 -7.43
N PHE A 596 30.79 -19.35 -7.60
CA PHE A 596 29.82 -18.27 -7.76
C PHE A 596 28.56 -18.56 -6.93
N ASN A 597 28.53 -18.01 -5.72
CA ASN A 597 27.41 -18.13 -4.79
C ASN A 597 26.99 -16.76 -4.22
N PRO A 598 26.10 -16.03 -4.91
CA PRO A 598 25.68 -14.71 -4.46
C PRO A 598 24.99 -14.73 -3.08
N ASP A 599 24.34 -15.83 -2.70
CA ASP A 599 23.66 -15.94 -1.41
C ASP A 599 24.65 -15.97 -0.24
N GLN A 600 25.76 -16.71 -0.40
CA GLN A 600 26.84 -16.75 0.59
C GLN A 600 27.51 -15.38 0.71
N THR A 601 27.80 -14.72 -0.42
CA THR A 601 28.40 -13.38 -0.43
C THR A 601 27.52 -12.36 0.30
N LEU A 602 26.23 -12.29 -0.05
CA LEU A 602 25.29 -11.37 0.61
C LEU A 602 25.13 -11.66 2.11
N THR A 603 25.12 -12.94 2.50
CA THR A 603 25.00 -13.34 3.91
C THR A 603 26.25 -12.99 4.73
N ALA A 604 27.43 -13.16 4.14
CA ALA A 604 28.69 -12.76 4.77
C ALA A 604 28.76 -11.24 4.96
N LEU A 605 28.44 -10.46 3.92
CA LEU A 605 28.37 -9.01 3.98
C LEU A 605 27.37 -8.52 5.02
N PHE A 606 26.16 -9.09 5.06
CA PHE A 606 25.16 -8.73 6.06
C PHE A 606 25.64 -9.00 7.49
N SER A 607 26.39 -10.09 7.70
CA SER A 607 26.95 -10.41 9.01
C SER A 607 27.96 -9.34 9.47
N LYS A 608 28.82 -8.87 8.56
CA LYS A 608 29.76 -7.75 8.83
C LYS A 608 29.02 -6.44 9.11
N ILE A 609 27.95 -6.13 8.36
CA ILE A 609 27.11 -4.94 8.59
C ILE A 609 26.45 -5.01 9.98
N LYS A 610 25.97 -6.20 10.37
CA LYS A 610 25.27 -6.42 11.65
C LYS A 610 26.13 -6.08 12.86
N GLU A 611 27.44 -6.30 12.78
CA GLU A 611 28.40 -5.95 13.84
C GLU A 611 28.53 -4.43 14.03
N LYS A 612 28.29 -3.64 12.99
CA LYS A 612 28.37 -2.17 13.01
C LYS A 612 27.05 -1.48 13.39
N LEU A 613 25.92 -2.19 13.38
CA LEU A 613 24.60 -1.63 13.69
C LEU A 613 24.47 -0.90 15.04
N PRO A 614 25.08 -1.35 16.15
CA PRO A 614 24.96 -0.65 17.45
C PRO A 614 25.46 0.80 17.42
N ASN A 615 26.39 1.12 16.52
CA ASN A 615 27.00 2.45 16.37
C ASN A 615 26.48 3.21 15.13
N THR A 616 25.42 2.71 14.49
CA THR A 616 24.89 3.28 13.25
C THR A 616 23.72 4.23 13.56
N PRO A 617 23.61 5.40 12.89
CA PRO A 617 22.47 6.31 13.07
C PRO A 617 21.12 5.63 12.87
N ALA A 618 20.13 5.98 13.71
CA ALA A 618 18.80 5.38 13.68
C ALA A 618 18.09 5.51 12.31
N THR A 619 18.35 6.61 11.59
CA THR A 619 17.84 6.84 10.23
C THR A 619 18.38 5.81 9.22
N THR A 620 19.68 5.50 9.29
CA THR A 620 20.34 4.50 8.44
C THR A 620 19.88 3.08 8.79
N VAL A 621 19.68 2.77 10.07
CA VAL A 621 19.10 1.47 10.51
C VAL A 621 17.66 1.32 10.00
N THR A 622 16.88 2.39 10.06
CA THR A 622 15.51 2.42 9.50
C THR A 622 15.52 2.18 7.99
N HIS A 623 16.45 2.80 7.27
CA HIS A 623 16.63 2.60 5.83
C HIS A 623 17.00 1.15 5.50
N LEU A 624 17.92 0.53 6.26
CA LEU A 624 18.26 -0.89 6.12
C LEU A 624 17.02 -1.79 6.29
N HIS A 625 16.20 -1.54 7.31
CA HIS A 625 14.98 -2.30 7.53
C HIS A 625 13.96 -2.13 6.38
N LYS A 626 13.76 -0.91 5.88
CA LYS A 626 12.89 -0.65 4.73
C LYS A 626 13.38 -1.38 3.48
N GLY A 627 14.69 -1.34 3.19
CA GLY A 627 15.27 -2.06 2.07
C GLY A 627 15.13 -3.57 2.20
N MET A 628 15.33 -4.12 3.40
CA MET A 628 15.09 -5.55 3.64
C MET A 628 13.63 -5.95 3.43
N GLN A 629 12.67 -5.12 3.82
CA GLN A 629 11.24 -5.35 3.55
C GLN A 629 10.94 -5.29 2.05
N GLU A 630 11.56 -4.37 1.32
CA GLU A 630 11.43 -4.28 -0.13
C GLU A 630 11.98 -5.53 -0.83
N LEU A 631 13.15 -6.03 -0.42
CA LEU A 631 13.71 -7.29 -0.94
C LEU A 631 12.80 -8.49 -0.63
N GLN A 632 12.09 -8.48 0.50
CA GLN A 632 11.10 -9.51 0.82
C GLN A 632 9.84 -9.44 -0.05
N SER A 633 9.62 -8.36 -0.80
CA SER A 633 8.53 -8.26 -1.77
C SER A 633 8.89 -8.84 -3.14
N GLN A 634 10.18 -9.11 -3.40
CA GLN A 634 10.67 -9.62 -4.68
C GLN A 634 10.23 -11.07 -4.93
N ASP A 635 10.10 -11.44 -6.22
CA ASP A 635 9.76 -12.80 -6.64
C ASP A 635 10.80 -13.82 -6.15
N SER A 636 12.08 -13.44 -6.12
CA SER A 636 13.16 -14.26 -5.59
C SER A 636 12.97 -14.64 -4.12
N TRP A 637 12.50 -13.73 -3.29
CA TRP A 637 12.15 -14.06 -1.90
C TRP A 637 10.86 -14.89 -1.82
N THR A 638 9.86 -14.52 -2.61
CA THR A 638 8.56 -15.17 -2.63
C THR A 638 8.69 -16.66 -2.98
N TYR A 639 9.39 -16.97 -4.07
CA TYR A 639 9.49 -18.31 -4.63
C TYR A 639 10.75 -19.08 -4.16
N PHE A 640 11.87 -18.40 -3.93
CA PHE A 640 13.16 -19.07 -3.67
C PHE A 640 13.74 -18.79 -2.28
N LYS A 641 13.13 -17.89 -1.50
CA LYS A 641 13.63 -17.43 -0.19
C LYS A 641 15.08 -16.91 -0.28
N PHE A 642 15.42 -16.31 -1.42
CA PHE A 642 16.64 -15.58 -1.70
C PHE A 642 16.39 -14.08 -1.53
N PRO A 643 17.35 -13.30 -0.98
CA PRO A 643 18.58 -13.74 -0.31
C PRO A 643 18.31 -14.29 1.09
N SER A 644 19.11 -15.27 1.53
CA SER A 644 18.88 -16.01 2.78
C SER A 644 19.16 -15.19 4.04
N PHE A 645 19.96 -14.12 3.97
CA PHE A 645 20.19 -13.22 5.10
C PHE A 645 18.90 -12.61 5.65
N LEU A 646 17.87 -12.45 4.82
CA LEU A 646 16.55 -11.97 5.22
C LEU A 646 15.85 -12.90 6.23
N LYS A 647 16.25 -14.17 6.33
CA LYS A 647 15.74 -15.14 7.33
C LYS A 647 16.21 -14.80 8.75
N GLN A 648 17.32 -14.07 8.89
CA GLN A 648 17.95 -13.79 10.19
C GLN A 648 17.22 -12.70 11.00
N THR A 649 16.21 -12.06 10.43
CA THR A 649 15.37 -11.03 11.07
C THR A 649 14.39 -11.57 12.12
N LYS A 650 14.14 -12.89 12.17
CA LYS A 650 13.18 -13.51 13.10
C LYS A 650 13.73 -13.86 14.49
N LYS A 651 15.01 -13.64 14.78
CA LYS A 651 15.62 -13.95 16.09
C LYS A 651 16.06 -12.68 16.81
N LYS A 652 15.13 -11.99 17.47
CA LYS A 652 15.39 -11.17 18.68
C LYS A 652 14.07 -10.74 19.35
N SER A 653 13.48 -11.63 20.16
CA SER A 653 12.64 -11.26 21.33
C SER A 653 12.54 -12.41 22.36
N LYS A 654 13.65 -13.13 22.58
CA LYS A 654 13.80 -13.97 23.77
C LYS A 654 15.19 -13.76 24.34
N LYS A 655 15.29 -12.80 25.26
CA LYS A 655 16.15 -12.76 26.46
C LYS A 655 16.35 -11.30 26.88
N GLY A 656 16.01 -11.00 28.13
CA GLY A 656 16.14 -9.70 28.79
C GLY A 656 14.79 -9.09 29.04
#